data_AF-A0A1H0J2G6-F1
#
_entry.id   AF-A0A1H0J2G6-F1
#
_cell.length_a   1.000
_cell.length_b   1.000
_cell.length_c   1.000
_cell.angle_alpha   90.00
_cell.angle_beta   90.00
_cell.angle_gamma   90.00
#
_symmetry.space_group_name_H-M   'P 1'
#
loop_
_entity.id
_entity.type
_entity.pdbx_description
1 polymer ?
#
loop_
_entity_poly.entity_id
_entity_poly.type
_entity_poly.pdbx_seq_one_letter_code
_entity_poly.pdbx_strand_id
1 'polypeptide(L)'
;MHTRTPRLSVIDPRALTVRTVDYHRETALAPLDKRVTYQVYDSSGRKTDLFDPRLFKLLETEPTISANIKTVFSLSGKELLTASVDAGYRLHLPGPAGQNCDSWDSKFTHTHVEYDDLIRPVTESVRIWGESERVSAYFSYAGNDSAFVERNQCGQLIRHDDSAGTMMFRAFSLKGELLECTRKFLDKTGAPDWPHKEADRDLLHEEGDCATTCYRYNAVSRLLYQIDAEHNTQSFEYTVDAQLAGIKVKIGMDGQEKDLLVDVRYNAFNKVERQTFANGLVCSAVHSSVDERLEELKVQFSGKPLLQHLIYCYDPVGNIVSIEDKALPVRYFRNQKIEPVRTFHYDTLYQLIYATGWQVVGGRVGPYLPEFQSPADPGQLENYTETFGYDCSGNLITQIHCSALGSRTQRMKVSKYSNRALVQKSNGELPTEAEIAAGYDLNGNKRLLLSGQDLFWDERNLLQRVDQVVRPGMPNDAEIYIYDYVGKRQRKIRTNLVGRLVRSHEVRYLRGLEIRTDNEEELHVINMNSELCNVRVLHRMDRRQKINTISYRYTLTDQIGSCCLEMDDLGEVVSEEVFYSYGCTAWWAGSDKVKANDKTRRYSGKELDATGLYYYGFRYYVPWWNRWLSPDPAGVVDGLNLYCMAGNSPVTFFDKAGLNNTNVNAGGKDNYAELVSTFEQGDILFGLRDPRDLALKELEKAGFKEFSRLPLWKEGIPWLLWQKKRNVLKQNDLTDAAFGPTVTAGVYNSNEQIKAELVDAERGVAYKEFAMTNRYFQKDEKGVGNFFEINVPMWRRSSKAGLEFQIFERDKKVLFAIDGLIDTLDDIVSKKPGAGTSVTASEIRYVYRRKDTPEVKNNVKFFVANREVPQDEFFNLPAWKNYRPHQTFSKIVVPRRSQASRH
;
A
#
# COMPACT_ATOMS: atom_id res chain seq x y z
N MET A 1 5.92 24.16 18.46
CA MET A 1 6.81 22.98 18.44
C MET A 1 7.64 22.88 17.16
N HIS A 2 7.05 22.97 15.95
CA HIS A 2 7.73 22.72 14.66
C HIS A 2 8.66 23.82 14.10
N THR A 3 8.90 24.91 14.85
CA THR A 3 9.72 26.03 14.36
C THR A 3 11.18 25.61 14.16
N ARG A 4 11.71 25.61 12.93
CA ARG A 4 13.08 25.13 12.59
C ARG A 4 13.25 23.61 12.72
N THR A 5 12.25 22.82 12.35
CA THR A 5 12.39 21.37 12.17
C THR A 5 12.22 20.91 10.71
N PRO A 6 13.03 21.41 9.76
CA PRO A 6 12.95 20.95 8.38
C PRO A 6 13.54 19.54 8.23
N ARG A 7 13.10 18.79 7.20
CA ARG A 7 13.85 17.64 6.70
C ARG A 7 14.88 18.14 5.68
N LEU A 8 16.15 17.78 5.86
CA LEU A 8 17.22 18.17 4.96
C LEU A 8 17.84 16.95 4.27
N SER A 9 18.15 17.08 2.97
CA SER A 9 18.92 16.10 2.21
C SER A 9 20.31 16.64 1.93
N VAL A 10 21.34 15.90 2.32
CA VAL A 10 22.75 16.21 2.03
C VAL A 10 23.21 15.33 0.89
N ILE A 11 23.74 15.94 -0.16
CA ILE A 11 24.18 15.25 -1.37
C ILE A 11 25.70 15.26 -1.51
N ASP A 12 26.25 14.23 -2.14
CA ASP A 12 27.65 14.19 -2.57
C ASP A 12 27.85 14.89 -3.94
N PRO A 13 29.08 14.98 -4.48
CA PRO A 13 29.34 15.57 -5.80
C PRO A 13 28.68 14.85 -6.98
N ARG A 14 28.15 13.64 -6.78
CA ARG A 14 27.38 12.87 -7.78
C ARG A 14 25.87 13.13 -7.69
N ALA A 15 25.46 14.06 -6.82
CA ALA A 15 24.07 14.37 -6.48
C ALA A 15 23.31 13.20 -5.82
N LEU A 16 24.03 12.27 -5.19
CA LEU A 16 23.45 11.16 -4.42
C LEU A 16 23.24 11.60 -2.97
N THR A 17 22.07 11.32 -2.40
CA THR A 17 21.74 11.66 -1.00
C THR A 17 22.52 10.79 -0.02
N VAL A 18 23.58 11.32 0.57
CA VAL A 18 24.40 10.62 1.57
C VAL A 18 23.86 10.75 2.99
N ARG A 19 23.10 11.81 3.30
CA ARG A 19 22.42 11.96 4.59
C ARG A 19 21.03 12.53 4.42
N THR A 20 20.10 12.03 5.22
CA THR A 20 18.83 12.68 5.51
C THR A 20 18.84 13.12 6.96
N VAL A 21 18.63 14.40 7.21
CA VAL A 21 18.65 14.99 8.55
C VAL A 21 17.26 15.47 8.92
N ASP A 22 16.67 14.82 9.90
CA ASP A 22 15.44 15.24 10.55
C ASP A 22 15.76 15.90 11.91
N TYR A 23 14.92 16.82 12.35
CA TYR A 23 15.09 17.53 13.62
C TYR A 23 13.91 17.22 14.54
N HIS A 24 14.22 16.60 15.68
CA HIS A 24 13.27 16.06 16.63
C HIS A 24 13.15 16.95 17.88
N ARG A 25 11.91 17.19 18.32
CA ARG A 25 11.53 17.72 19.64
C ARG A 25 10.17 17.17 20.07
N GLU A 26 10.04 16.90 21.36
CA GLU A 26 8.78 16.49 22.00
C GLU A 26 8.00 17.68 22.59
N THR A 27 8.71 18.74 23.00
CA THR A 27 8.11 19.96 23.56
C THR A 27 8.71 21.20 22.91
N ALA A 28 8.00 22.33 22.97
CA ALA A 28 8.44 23.57 22.33
C ALA A 28 9.79 24.10 22.90
N LEU A 29 10.07 23.83 24.18
CA LEU A 29 11.27 24.27 24.89
C LEU A 29 12.42 23.26 24.86
N ALA A 30 12.17 22.01 24.41
CA ALA A 30 13.22 21.00 24.31
C ALA A 30 14.31 21.43 23.30
N PRO A 31 15.58 21.06 23.53
CA PRO A 31 16.64 21.27 22.54
C PRO A 31 16.35 20.48 21.26
N LEU A 32 16.77 21.03 20.12
CA LEU A 32 16.68 20.35 18.83
C LEU A 32 17.64 19.16 18.79
N ASP A 33 17.09 17.96 18.64
CA ASP A 33 17.87 16.73 18.45
C ASP A 33 17.97 16.40 16.96
N LYS A 34 19.18 16.13 16.47
CA LYS A 34 19.43 15.82 15.04
C LYS A 34 19.36 14.32 14.83
N ARG A 35 18.41 13.87 14.01
CA ARG A 35 18.26 12.48 13.58
C ARG A 35 18.86 12.34 12.19
N VAL A 36 20.03 11.71 12.07
CA VAL A 36 20.78 11.60 10.80
C VAL A 36 20.73 10.17 10.28
N THR A 37 19.94 9.94 9.23
CA THR A 37 20.01 8.71 8.44
C THR A 37 21.19 8.83 7.46
N TYR A 38 22.07 7.84 7.46
CA TYR A 38 23.31 7.85 6.66
C TYR A 38 23.31 6.77 5.59
N GLN A 39 23.81 7.12 4.41
CA GLN A 39 23.79 6.29 3.20
C GLN A 39 25.18 6.23 2.58
N VAL A 40 25.61 5.02 2.23
CA VAL A 40 26.87 4.76 1.51
C VAL A 40 26.54 4.25 0.11
N TYR A 41 27.36 4.67 -0.86
CA TYR A 41 27.22 4.30 -2.26
C TYR A 41 28.53 3.77 -2.79
N ASP A 42 28.48 2.75 -3.64
CA ASP A 42 29.65 2.28 -4.38
C ASP A 42 30.08 3.25 -5.50
N SER A 43 31.16 2.93 -6.20
CA SER A 43 31.68 3.74 -7.32
C SER A 43 30.67 3.92 -8.47
N SER A 44 29.74 2.98 -8.63
CA SER A 44 28.69 3.00 -9.65
C SER A 44 27.44 3.76 -9.20
N GLY A 45 27.45 4.35 -8.00
CA GLY A 45 26.34 5.13 -7.46
C GLY A 45 25.17 4.29 -6.93
N ARG A 46 25.40 3.00 -6.65
CA ARG A 46 24.40 2.11 -6.06
C ARG A 46 24.53 2.15 -4.55
N LYS A 47 23.40 2.17 -3.84
CA LYS A 47 23.36 2.30 -2.37
C LYS A 47 23.75 0.97 -1.73
N THR A 48 24.87 0.91 -1.04
CA THR A 48 25.40 -0.33 -0.45
C THR A 48 25.10 -0.45 1.03
N ASP A 49 25.03 0.67 1.77
CA ASP A 49 24.82 0.64 3.21
C ASP A 49 23.85 1.74 3.62
N LEU A 50 22.98 1.42 4.57
CA LEU A 50 21.99 2.35 5.08
C LEU A 50 21.92 2.24 6.61
N PHE A 51 22.15 3.35 7.29
CA PHE A 51 22.16 3.45 8.75
C PHE A 51 21.05 4.39 9.22
N ASP A 52 20.30 3.96 10.22
CA ASP A 52 19.37 4.80 10.95
C ASP A 52 20.14 5.75 11.89
N PRO A 53 19.47 6.76 12.49
CA PRO A 53 20.14 7.71 13.38
C PRO A 53 20.86 7.09 14.57
N ARG A 54 20.39 5.94 15.07
CA ARG A 54 20.96 5.27 16.25
C ARG A 54 22.23 4.50 15.90
N LEU A 55 22.17 3.66 14.86
CA LEU A 55 23.32 2.89 14.39
C LEU A 55 24.36 3.80 13.75
N PHE A 56 23.94 4.88 13.08
CA PHE A 56 24.87 5.89 12.58
C PHE A 56 25.64 6.56 13.73
N LYS A 57 24.97 6.91 14.83
CA LYS A 57 25.64 7.46 16.01
C LYS A 57 26.60 6.45 16.65
N LEU A 58 26.26 5.16 16.64
CA LEU A 58 27.13 4.11 17.18
C LEU A 58 28.42 3.92 16.37
N LEU A 59 28.45 4.24 15.07
CA LEU A 59 29.68 4.19 14.26
C LEU A 59 30.82 5.04 14.83
N GLU A 60 30.51 6.14 15.54
CA GLU A 60 31.51 7.01 16.16
C GLU A 60 32.31 6.29 17.25
N THR A 61 31.67 5.34 17.94
CA THR A 61 32.27 4.56 19.03
C THR A 61 32.63 3.14 18.64
N GLU A 62 31.96 2.58 17.62
CA GLU A 62 32.11 1.20 17.15
C GLU A 62 32.22 1.15 15.62
N PRO A 63 33.42 1.35 15.06
CA PRO A 63 33.62 1.46 13.60
C PRO A 63 33.24 0.20 12.81
N THR A 64 33.13 -0.96 13.46
CA THR A 64 32.81 -2.25 12.85
C THR A 64 31.31 -2.57 12.89
N ILE A 65 30.46 -1.68 13.38
CA ILE A 65 29.02 -1.92 13.46
C ILE A 65 28.41 -2.13 12.06
N SER A 66 27.46 -3.05 11.96
CA SER A 66 26.71 -3.29 10.72
C SER A 66 25.70 -2.18 10.47
N ALA A 67 25.54 -1.79 9.20
CA ALA A 67 24.44 -0.96 8.73
C ALA A 67 23.10 -1.68 8.93
N ASN A 68 22.00 -0.92 9.05
CA ASN A 68 20.66 -1.51 9.14
C ASN A 68 20.40 -2.44 7.93
N ILE A 69 20.75 -1.96 6.73
CA ILE A 69 20.75 -2.73 5.49
C ILE A 69 22.13 -2.62 4.83
N LYS A 70 22.68 -3.75 4.39
CA LYS A 70 23.78 -3.84 3.44
C LYS A 70 23.34 -4.56 2.18
N THR A 71 23.70 -4.04 1.01
CA THR A 71 23.33 -4.62 -0.28
C THR A 71 24.54 -4.84 -1.16
N VAL A 72 24.65 -6.04 -1.72
CA VAL A 72 25.64 -6.42 -2.73
C VAL A 72 24.95 -6.55 -4.07
N PHE A 73 25.52 -5.91 -5.09
CA PHE A 73 24.97 -5.90 -6.44
C PHE A 73 25.85 -6.68 -7.40
N SER A 74 25.23 -7.29 -8.41
CA SER A 74 25.91 -7.75 -9.61
C SER A 74 26.50 -6.56 -10.39
N LEU A 75 27.41 -6.80 -11.33
CA LEU A 75 27.94 -5.73 -12.19
C LEU A 75 26.84 -5.03 -13.01
N SER A 76 25.74 -5.71 -13.31
CA SER A 76 24.59 -5.13 -14.02
C SER A 76 23.62 -4.35 -13.12
N GLY A 77 23.91 -4.27 -11.81
CA GLY A 77 23.11 -3.52 -10.84
C GLY A 77 21.92 -4.28 -10.26
N LYS A 78 21.83 -5.60 -10.48
CA LYS A 78 20.83 -6.43 -9.79
C LYS A 78 21.28 -6.68 -8.35
N GLU A 79 20.38 -6.56 -7.39
CA GLU A 79 20.62 -6.96 -6.01
C GLU A 79 20.83 -8.48 -5.95
N LEU A 80 21.93 -8.90 -5.32
CA LEU A 80 22.27 -10.31 -5.12
C LEU A 80 22.14 -10.69 -3.64
N LEU A 81 22.64 -9.86 -2.74
CA LEU A 81 22.57 -10.10 -1.30
C LEU A 81 22.07 -8.84 -0.61
N THR A 82 21.04 -8.98 0.21
CA THR A 82 20.59 -7.94 1.13
C THR A 82 20.71 -8.47 2.54
N ALA A 83 21.57 -7.87 3.37
CA ALA A 83 21.77 -8.22 4.76
C ALA A 83 21.14 -7.14 5.66
N SER A 84 20.10 -7.53 6.41
CA SER A 84 19.41 -6.69 7.38
C SER A 84 19.77 -7.08 8.81
N VAL A 85 20.01 -6.10 9.69
CA VAL A 85 20.13 -6.36 11.14
C VAL A 85 18.81 -6.81 11.77
N ASP A 86 17.69 -6.47 11.13
CA ASP A 86 16.35 -6.84 11.59
C ASP A 86 15.93 -8.18 10.99
N ALA A 87 16.01 -8.33 9.66
CA ALA A 87 15.47 -9.47 8.92
C ALA A 87 16.48 -10.57 8.51
N GLY A 88 17.75 -10.42 8.89
CA GLY A 88 18.83 -11.28 8.41
C GLY A 88 19.19 -11.01 6.95
N TYR A 89 20.00 -11.88 6.35
CA TYR A 89 20.31 -11.87 4.93
C TYR A 89 19.29 -12.58 4.04
N ARG A 90 19.19 -12.10 2.81
CA ARG A 90 18.54 -12.74 1.65
C ARG A 90 19.51 -12.72 0.48
N LEU A 91 19.85 -13.90 -0.03
CA LEU A 91 20.70 -14.10 -1.19
C LEU A 91 19.84 -14.59 -2.35
N HIS A 92 19.96 -13.96 -3.51
CA HIS A 92 19.25 -14.31 -4.73
C HIS A 92 20.24 -14.48 -5.88
N LEU A 93 20.12 -15.58 -6.60
CA LEU A 93 20.84 -15.83 -7.84
C LEU A 93 19.83 -15.85 -8.99
N PRO A 94 19.60 -14.69 -9.63
CA PRO A 94 18.65 -14.62 -10.72
C PRO A 94 19.24 -15.23 -12.00
N GLY A 95 18.37 -15.84 -12.80
CA GLY A 95 18.72 -16.29 -14.14
C GLY A 95 19.01 -15.14 -15.11
N PRO A 96 19.43 -15.45 -16.35
CA PRO A 96 19.78 -14.44 -17.36
C PRO A 96 18.65 -13.43 -17.64
N ALA A 97 17.38 -13.86 -17.61
CA ALA A 97 16.23 -12.99 -17.81
C ALA A 97 15.80 -12.23 -16.54
N GLY A 98 16.41 -12.53 -15.39
CA GLY A 98 16.05 -11.93 -14.10
C GLY A 98 14.98 -12.70 -13.32
N GLN A 99 14.58 -13.87 -13.81
CA GLN A 99 13.76 -14.81 -13.06
C GLN A 99 14.50 -15.30 -11.80
N ASN A 100 13.76 -15.62 -10.74
CA ASN A 100 14.33 -16.07 -9.47
C ASN A 100 14.65 -17.57 -9.57
N CYS A 101 15.91 -17.94 -9.83
CA CYS A 101 16.29 -19.35 -9.93
C CYS A 101 16.57 -19.97 -8.56
N ASP A 102 17.47 -19.34 -7.80
CA ASP A 102 17.84 -19.82 -6.48
C ASP A 102 17.85 -18.69 -5.45
N SER A 103 17.40 -19.00 -4.25
CA SER A 103 17.47 -18.06 -3.13
C SER A 103 17.76 -18.72 -1.79
N TRP A 104 18.44 -17.98 -0.91
CA TRP A 104 18.75 -18.41 0.45
C TRP A 104 18.43 -17.33 1.47
N ASP A 105 17.98 -17.74 2.65
CA ASP A 105 17.79 -16.85 3.79
C ASP A 105 18.75 -17.17 4.95
N SER A 106 18.60 -16.46 6.08
CA SER A 106 19.49 -16.65 7.24
C SER A 106 19.19 -17.89 8.06
N LYS A 107 18.05 -18.55 7.83
CA LYS A 107 17.78 -19.89 8.35
C LYS A 107 18.42 -20.98 7.47
N PHE A 108 19.15 -20.58 6.42
CA PHE A 108 19.73 -21.46 5.41
C PHE A 108 18.65 -22.25 4.65
N THR A 109 17.43 -21.71 4.57
CA THR A 109 16.40 -22.21 3.68
C THR A 109 16.82 -21.90 2.26
N HIS A 110 16.96 -22.94 1.42
CA HIS A 110 17.19 -22.81 -0.01
C HIS A 110 15.86 -23.01 -0.75
N THR A 111 15.51 -22.08 -1.63
CA THR A 111 14.38 -22.22 -2.54
C THR A 111 14.90 -22.21 -3.97
N HIS A 112 14.47 -23.20 -4.76
CA HIS A 112 14.80 -23.34 -6.17
C HIS A 112 13.52 -23.33 -7.01
N VAL A 113 13.50 -22.57 -8.11
CA VAL A 113 12.35 -22.47 -9.01
C VAL A 113 12.78 -22.88 -10.42
N GLU A 114 12.08 -23.86 -10.97
CA GLU A 114 12.24 -24.27 -12.36
C GLU A 114 11.25 -23.53 -13.26
N TYR A 115 11.67 -23.27 -14.49
CA TYR A 115 10.90 -22.52 -15.46
C TYR A 115 10.78 -23.29 -16.78
N ASP A 116 9.69 -23.07 -17.51
CA ASP A 116 9.55 -23.56 -18.88
C ASP A 116 10.30 -22.67 -19.89
N ASP A 117 10.24 -23.04 -21.17
CA ASP A 117 10.89 -22.30 -22.28
C ASP A 117 10.37 -20.86 -22.45
N LEU A 118 9.22 -20.54 -21.87
CA LEU A 118 8.63 -19.19 -21.85
C LEU A 118 8.96 -18.42 -20.55
N ILE A 119 9.82 -18.98 -19.70
CA ILE A 119 10.23 -18.42 -18.42
C ILE A 119 9.04 -18.25 -17.46
N ARG A 120 8.08 -19.19 -17.52
CA ARG A 120 6.99 -19.29 -16.54
C ARG A 120 7.37 -20.33 -15.49
N PRO A 121 7.18 -20.06 -14.19
CA PRO A 121 7.55 -21.01 -13.14
C PRO A 121 6.71 -22.27 -13.27
N VAL A 122 7.33 -23.45 -13.11
CA VAL A 122 6.67 -24.77 -13.23
C VAL A 122 6.70 -25.52 -11.91
N THR A 123 7.82 -25.45 -11.20
CA THR A 123 8.01 -26.13 -9.90
C THR A 123 8.76 -25.20 -8.95
N GLU A 124 8.48 -25.32 -7.65
CA GLU A 124 9.31 -24.73 -6.61
C GLU A 124 9.68 -25.80 -5.59
N SER A 125 10.98 -26.09 -5.43
CA SER A 125 11.49 -26.93 -4.36
C SER A 125 12.08 -26.07 -3.24
N VAL A 126 11.97 -26.59 -2.02
CA VAL A 126 12.52 -25.95 -0.83
C VAL A 126 13.27 -26.95 0.02
N ARG A 127 14.41 -26.53 0.55
CA ARG A 127 15.26 -27.30 1.45
C ARG A 127 15.65 -26.46 2.64
N ILE A 128 15.15 -26.83 3.82
CA ILE A 128 15.57 -26.24 5.09
C ILE A 128 16.85 -26.95 5.56
N TRP A 129 17.76 -26.22 6.20
CA TRP A 129 18.98 -26.82 6.72
C TRP A 129 18.71 -27.94 7.73
N GLY A 130 19.26 -29.12 7.44
CA GLY A 130 19.06 -30.33 8.25
C GLY A 130 17.83 -31.15 7.88
N GLU A 131 17.00 -30.66 6.96
CA GLU A 131 15.82 -31.36 6.44
C GLU A 131 16.02 -31.84 5.00
N SER A 132 15.16 -32.76 4.56
CA SER A 132 15.09 -33.19 3.16
C SER A 132 14.49 -32.10 2.29
N GLU A 133 14.93 -32.04 1.04
CA GLU A 133 14.28 -31.21 0.02
C GLU A 133 12.86 -31.75 -0.26
N ARG A 134 11.92 -30.83 -0.48
CA ARG A 134 10.54 -31.14 -0.86
C ARG A 134 10.05 -30.21 -1.96
N VAL A 135 9.11 -30.67 -2.77
CA VAL A 135 8.44 -29.81 -3.75
C VAL A 135 7.30 -29.08 -3.06
N SER A 136 7.45 -27.76 -2.94
CA SER A 136 6.53 -26.89 -2.21
C SER A 136 5.37 -26.38 -3.07
N ALA A 137 5.58 -26.25 -4.38
CA ALA A 137 4.55 -25.81 -5.31
C ALA A 137 4.74 -26.36 -6.74
N TYR A 138 3.61 -26.45 -7.46
CA TYR A 138 3.56 -26.72 -8.90
C TYR A 138 2.65 -25.74 -9.62
N PHE A 139 2.99 -25.44 -10.87
CA PHE A 139 2.25 -24.55 -11.75
C PHE A 139 1.99 -25.26 -13.09
N SER A 140 0.72 -25.37 -13.49
CA SER A 140 0.35 -25.90 -14.81
C SER A 140 -0.36 -24.81 -15.63
N TYR A 141 0.08 -24.65 -16.88
CA TYR A 141 -0.45 -23.66 -17.82
C TYR A 141 -1.21 -24.33 -18.95
N ALA A 142 -2.24 -23.65 -19.45
CA ALA A 142 -3.02 -24.15 -20.57
C ALA A 142 -2.26 -24.02 -21.90
N GLY A 143 -2.42 -25.04 -22.74
CA GLY A 143 -2.01 -25.05 -24.14
C GLY A 143 -2.97 -24.23 -25.01
N ASN A 144 -3.01 -24.55 -26.31
CA ASN A 144 -3.85 -23.86 -27.30
C ASN A 144 -4.91 -24.76 -27.96
N ASP A 145 -5.21 -25.91 -27.36
CA ASP A 145 -6.28 -26.81 -27.83
C ASP A 145 -7.66 -26.17 -27.69
N SER A 146 -8.65 -26.65 -28.47
CA SER A 146 -10.02 -26.11 -28.49
C SER A 146 -10.63 -25.99 -27.09
N ALA A 147 -10.38 -26.97 -26.22
CA ALA A 147 -10.88 -26.98 -24.85
C ALA A 147 -10.40 -25.78 -24.01
N PHE A 148 -9.18 -25.30 -24.23
CA PHE A 148 -8.62 -24.12 -23.57
C PHE A 148 -9.03 -22.82 -24.27
N VAL A 149 -9.12 -22.83 -25.60
CA VAL A 149 -9.55 -21.68 -26.41
C VAL A 149 -10.96 -21.26 -26.03
N GLU A 150 -11.90 -22.21 -25.93
CA GLU A 150 -13.31 -21.95 -25.60
C GLU A 150 -13.51 -21.30 -24.22
N ARG A 151 -12.50 -21.37 -23.35
CA ARG A 151 -12.52 -20.83 -21.97
C ARG A 151 -11.54 -19.67 -21.76
N ASN A 152 -10.94 -19.15 -22.83
CA ASN A 152 -9.90 -18.11 -22.82
C ASN A 152 -8.69 -18.45 -21.93
N GLN A 153 -8.28 -19.72 -21.90
CA GLN A 153 -7.21 -20.20 -21.02
C GLN A 153 -5.83 -20.22 -21.70
N CYS A 154 -5.71 -20.01 -23.01
CA CYS A 154 -4.43 -20.15 -23.71
C CYS A 154 -3.29 -19.36 -23.06
N GLY A 155 -2.25 -20.07 -22.59
CA GLY A 155 -1.09 -19.49 -21.90
C GLY A 155 -1.32 -19.08 -20.44
N GLN A 156 -2.56 -19.13 -19.94
CA GLN A 156 -2.92 -18.82 -18.55
C GLN A 156 -2.52 -19.94 -17.60
N LEU A 157 -2.27 -19.58 -16.34
CA LEU A 157 -2.15 -20.54 -15.24
C LEU A 157 -3.52 -21.17 -14.98
N ILE A 158 -3.63 -22.49 -15.07
CA ILE A 158 -4.90 -23.23 -14.92
C ILE A 158 -4.95 -24.11 -13.68
N ARG A 159 -3.78 -24.46 -13.12
CA ARG A 159 -3.65 -25.22 -11.89
C ARG A 159 -2.43 -24.72 -11.13
N HIS A 160 -2.58 -24.58 -9.83
CA HIS A 160 -1.52 -24.18 -8.94
C HIS A 160 -1.66 -24.93 -7.61
N ASP A 161 -0.70 -25.79 -7.34
CA ASP A 161 -0.62 -26.60 -6.13
C ASP A 161 0.29 -25.86 -5.14
N ASP A 162 -0.22 -25.50 -3.95
CA ASP A 162 0.47 -24.68 -2.94
C ASP A 162 0.33 -25.24 -1.52
N SER A 163 0.87 -24.56 -0.50
CA SER A 163 0.83 -25.03 0.89
C SER A 163 -0.58 -25.21 1.48
N ALA A 164 -1.62 -24.67 0.85
CA ALA A 164 -3.00 -24.89 1.27
C ALA A 164 -3.69 -26.04 0.50
N GLY A 165 -3.07 -26.62 -0.55
CA GLY A 165 -3.71 -27.53 -1.53
C GLY A 165 -3.73 -27.00 -2.97
N THR A 166 -4.71 -27.40 -3.79
CA THR A 166 -4.79 -26.98 -5.20
C THR A 166 -5.81 -25.85 -5.45
N MET A 167 -5.39 -24.85 -6.22
CA MET A 167 -6.25 -23.88 -6.89
C MET A 167 -6.32 -24.16 -8.40
N MET A 168 -7.52 -24.20 -8.95
CA MET A 168 -7.77 -24.38 -10.38
C MET A 168 -8.46 -23.15 -10.95
N PHE A 169 -7.98 -22.63 -12.08
CA PHE A 169 -8.53 -21.48 -12.79
C PHE A 169 -9.24 -21.97 -14.05
N ARG A 170 -10.57 -22.02 -14.01
CA ARG A 170 -11.40 -22.80 -14.94
C ARG A 170 -11.85 -22.02 -16.17
N ALA A 171 -11.98 -20.70 -16.09
CA ALA A 171 -12.40 -19.87 -17.21
C ALA A 171 -12.01 -18.41 -17.01
N PHE A 172 -11.76 -17.71 -18.12
CA PHE A 172 -11.45 -16.28 -18.14
C PHE A 172 -12.37 -15.52 -19.10
N SER A 173 -12.55 -14.23 -18.87
CA SER A 173 -13.29 -13.33 -19.75
C SER A 173 -12.49 -13.04 -21.02
N LEU A 174 -13.12 -12.36 -21.97
CA LEU A 174 -12.43 -11.86 -23.18
C LEU A 174 -11.29 -10.87 -22.88
N LYS A 175 -11.31 -10.22 -21.71
CA LYS A 175 -10.26 -9.30 -21.24
C LYS A 175 -9.28 -9.95 -20.25
N GLY A 176 -9.46 -11.24 -19.96
CA GLY A 176 -8.58 -12.01 -19.09
C GLY A 176 -8.93 -11.98 -17.61
N GLU A 177 -10.09 -11.43 -17.21
CA GLU A 177 -10.54 -11.54 -15.82
C GLU A 177 -11.00 -12.97 -15.51
N LEU A 178 -10.71 -13.45 -14.30
CA LEU A 178 -11.12 -14.78 -13.85
C LEU A 178 -12.64 -14.87 -13.73
N LEU A 179 -13.27 -15.80 -14.45
CA LEU A 179 -14.72 -16.07 -14.41
C LEU A 179 -15.10 -17.22 -13.49
N GLU A 180 -14.19 -18.18 -13.29
CA GLU A 180 -14.46 -19.36 -12.48
C GLU A 180 -13.14 -19.92 -11.92
N CYS A 181 -13.11 -20.19 -10.62
CA CYS A 181 -12.01 -20.91 -9.99
C CYS A 181 -12.50 -21.86 -8.92
N THR A 182 -11.71 -22.89 -8.67
CA THR A 182 -12.03 -23.95 -7.72
C THR A 182 -10.86 -24.18 -6.77
N ARG A 183 -11.14 -24.26 -5.47
CA ARG A 183 -10.17 -24.60 -4.43
C ARG A 183 -10.43 -26.01 -3.90
N LYS A 184 -9.37 -26.80 -3.76
CA LYS A 184 -9.32 -27.99 -2.91
C LYS A 184 -8.28 -27.79 -1.81
N PHE A 185 -8.60 -28.22 -0.60
CA PHE A 185 -7.69 -28.15 0.55
C PHE A 185 -6.97 -29.48 0.76
N LEU A 186 -5.75 -29.43 1.28
CA LEU A 186 -5.02 -30.61 1.73
C LEU A 186 -5.74 -31.28 2.91
N ASP A 187 -5.73 -32.62 2.94
CA ASP A 187 -6.23 -33.40 4.07
C ASP A 187 -5.40 -33.17 5.35
N LYS A 188 -4.09 -32.96 5.17
CA LYS A 188 -3.14 -32.72 6.27
C LYS A 188 -2.78 -31.24 6.38
N THR A 189 -2.46 -30.83 7.60
CA THR A 189 -2.08 -29.44 7.94
C THR A 189 -0.59 -29.15 7.79
N GLY A 190 0.24 -30.19 7.64
CA GLY A 190 1.67 -30.04 7.42
C GLY A 190 2.00 -29.55 5.99
N ALA A 191 3.19 -29.00 5.82
CA ALA A 191 3.65 -28.56 4.51
C ALA A 191 3.71 -29.77 3.53
N PRO A 192 3.18 -29.64 2.31
CA PRO A 192 3.18 -30.72 1.34
C PRO A 192 4.57 -30.95 0.75
N ASP A 193 4.81 -32.20 0.33
CA ASP A 193 5.80 -32.58 -0.66
C ASP A 193 5.04 -33.09 -1.88
N TRP A 194 4.86 -32.23 -2.88
CA TRP A 194 3.97 -32.52 -3.99
C TRP A 194 4.57 -33.60 -4.91
N PRO A 195 3.85 -34.70 -5.20
CA PRO A 195 4.34 -35.69 -6.15
C PRO A 195 4.34 -35.14 -7.58
N HIS A 196 5.20 -35.67 -8.43
CA HIS A 196 5.37 -35.18 -9.80
C HIS A 196 4.10 -35.32 -10.66
N LYS A 197 3.33 -36.41 -10.53
CA LYS A 197 2.13 -36.64 -11.35
C LYS A 197 0.91 -35.96 -10.74
N GLU A 198 0.15 -35.23 -11.55
CA GLU A 198 -1.06 -34.54 -11.11
C GLU A 198 -2.09 -35.48 -10.44
N ALA A 199 -2.28 -36.69 -10.97
CA ALA A 199 -3.18 -37.69 -10.37
C ALA A 199 -2.78 -38.09 -8.95
N ASP A 200 -1.47 -38.15 -8.66
CA ASP A 200 -0.98 -38.48 -7.31
C ASP A 200 -1.10 -37.27 -6.38
N ARG A 201 -1.02 -36.03 -6.91
CA ARG A 201 -1.27 -34.79 -6.13
C ARG A 201 -2.72 -34.73 -5.67
N ASP A 202 -3.64 -35.17 -6.53
CA ASP A 202 -5.07 -35.15 -6.23
C ASP A 202 -5.42 -36.04 -5.02
N LEU A 203 -4.62 -37.08 -4.75
CA LEU A 203 -4.76 -37.97 -3.58
C LEU A 203 -4.38 -37.31 -2.23
N LEU A 204 -3.76 -36.12 -2.24
CA LEU A 204 -3.40 -35.39 -1.01
C LEU A 204 -4.54 -34.50 -0.47
N HIS A 205 -5.63 -34.36 -1.23
CA HIS A 205 -6.75 -33.51 -0.87
C HIS A 205 -7.75 -34.21 0.04
N GLU A 206 -8.50 -33.39 0.77
CA GLU A 206 -9.69 -33.83 1.51
C GLU A 206 -10.72 -34.48 0.55
N GLU A 207 -11.43 -35.48 1.06
CA GLU A 207 -12.62 -36.02 0.40
C GLU A 207 -13.77 -35.00 0.47
N GLY A 208 -14.51 -34.83 -0.63
CA GLY A 208 -15.68 -33.96 -0.69
C GLY A 208 -15.68 -33.01 -1.88
N ASP A 209 -16.65 -32.09 -1.86
CA ASP A 209 -16.86 -31.12 -2.92
C ASP A 209 -15.78 -30.04 -2.95
N CYS A 210 -15.55 -29.50 -4.14
CA CYS A 210 -14.57 -28.45 -4.33
C CYS A 210 -15.23 -27.08 -4.11
N ALA A 211 -14.55 -26.18 -3.42
CA ALA A 211 -15.05 -24.82 -3.23
C ALA A 211 -14.90 -24.00 -4.52
N THR A 212 -16.00 -23.83 -5.27
CA THR A 212 -16.00 -23.14 -6.57
C THR A 212 -16.58 -21.74 -6.46
N THR A 213 -15.85 -20.73 -6.95
CA THR A 213 -16.29 -19.34 -6.99
C THR A 213 -16.41 -18.88 -8.44
N CYS A 214 -17.52 -18.23 -8.76
CA CYS A 214 -17.79 -17.70 -10.10
C CYS A 214 -17.91 -16.17 -10.07
N TYR A 215 -17.47 -15.54 -11.15
CA TYR A 215 -17.55 -14.10 -11.36
C TYR A 215 -18.20 -13.80 -12.71
N ARG A 216 -18.89 -12.67 -12.78
CA ARG A 216 -19.39 -12.11 -14.04
C ARG A 216 -19.06 -10.63 -14.08
N TYR A 217 -18.55 -10.18 -15.21
CA TYR A 217 -18.16 -8.79 -15.42
C TYR A 217 -18.98 -8.19 -16.56
N ASN A 218 -19.12 -6.86 -16.54
CA ASN A 218 -19.62 -6.13 -17.71
C ASN A 218 -18.51 -5.96 -18.77
N ALA A 219 -18.84 -5.33 -19.90
CA ALA A 219 -17.91 -5.14 -21.01
C ALA A 219 -16.67 -4.27 -20.67
N VAL A 220 -16.71 -3.50 -19.58
CA VAL A 220 -15.59 -2.67 -19.09
C VAL A 220 -14.95 -3.25 -17.82
N SER A 221 -15.07 -4.56 -17.62
CA SER A 221 -14.38 -5.31 -16.56
C SER A 221 -14.78 -4.94 -15.13
N ARG A 222 -15.99 -4.40 -14.94
CA ARG A 222 -16.58 -4.20 -13.60
C ARG A 222 -17.36 -5.44 -13.18
N LEU A 223 -17.14 -5.88 -11.95
CA LEU A 223 -17.78 -7.06 -11.36
C LEU A 223 -19.28 -6.81 -11.19
N LEU A 224 -20.12 -7.61 -11.85
CA LEU A 224 -21.57 -7.58 -11.73
C LEU A 224 -22.07 -8.60 -10.71
N TYR A 225 -21.52 -9.82 -10.75
CA TYR A 225 -21.92 -10.90 -9.86
C TYR A 225 -20.70 -11.64 -9.33
N GLN A 226 -20.73 -11.96 -8.05
CA GLN A 226 -19.86 -12.97 -7.44
C GLN A 226 -20.73 -14.04 -6.80
N ILE A 227 -20.51 -15.30 -7.18
CA ILE A 227 -21.17 -16.46 -6.58
C ILE A 227 -20.10 -17.22 -5.81
N ASP A 228 -20.25 -17.32 -4.50
CA ASP A 228 -19.30 -18.02 -3.64
C ASP A 228 -19.47 -19.55 -3.68
N ALA A 229 -18.63 -20.25 -2.91
CA ALA A 229 -18.60 -21.71 -2.87
C ALA A 229 -19.89 -22.36 -2.35
N GLU A 230 -20.72 -21.61 -1.63
CA GLU A 230 -21.98 -22.07 -1.04
C GLU A 230 -23.19 -21.48 -1.78
N HIS A 231 -22.95 -21.04 -3.02
CA HIS A 231 -23.94 -20.47 -3.93
C HIS A 231 -24.61 -19.19 -3.44
N ASN A 232 -24.02 -18.49 -2.46
CA ASN A 232 -24.47 -17.15 -2.13
C ASN A 232 -24.01 -16.19 -3.23
N THR A 233 -24.91 -15.31 -3.65
CA THR A 233 -24.67 -14.36 -4.75
C THR A 233 -24.61 -12.94 -4.21
N GLN A 234 -23.54 -12.22 -4.54
CA GLN A 234 -23.44 -10.77 -4.40
C GLN A 234 -23.60 -10.13 -5.78
N SER A 235 -24.55 -9.21 -5.92
CA SER A 235 -24.84 -8.48 -7.16
C SER A 235 -24.50 -7.00 -6.98
N PHE A 236 -23.77 -6.41 -7.92
CA PHE A 236 -23.31 -5.02 -7.86
C PHE A 236 -23.92 -4.19 -8.99
N GLU A 237 -24.49 -3.05 -8.62
CA GLU A 237 -25.06 -2.08 -9.54
C GLU A 237 -24.17 -0.85 -9.62
N TYR A 238 -24.10 -0.22 -10.80
CA TYR A 238 -23.22 0.92 -11.05
C TYR A 238 -23.97 2.10 -11.67
N THR A 239 -23.50 3.30 -11.37
CA THR A 239 -23.96 4.53 -12.03
C THR A 239 -23.45 4.59 -13.48
N VAL A 240 -23.95 5.56 -14.25
CA VAL A 240 -23.46 5.84 -15.61
C VAL A 240 -21.96 6.18 -15.63
N ASP A 241 -21.45 6.73 -14.53
CA ASP A 241 -20.04 7.08 -14.32
C ASP A 241 -19.20 5.91 -13.76
N ALA A 242 -19.75 4.69 -13.78
CA ALA A 242 -19.12 3.45 -13.32
C ALA A 242 -18.73 3.43 -11.83
N GLN A 243 -19.41 4.22 -11.00
CA GLN A 243 -19.31 4.18 -9.54
C GLN A 243 -20.33 3.19 -8.96
N LEU A 244 -20.06 2.61 -7.78
CA LEU A 244 -21.00 1.70 -7.13
C LEU A 244 -22.31 2.44 -6.77
N ALA A 245 -23.45 1.92 -7.21
CA ALA A 245 -24.78 2.48 -6.96
C ALA A 245 -25.59 1.65 -5.95
N GLY A 246 -25.39 0.33 -5.95
CA GLY A 246 -26.14 -0.58 -5.09
C GLY A 246 -25.52 -1.96 -4.97
N ILE A 247 -25.94 -2.69 -3.94
CA ILE A 247 -25.53 -4.07 -3.66
C ILE A 247 -26.76 -4.87 -3.28
N LYS A 248 -26.94 -6.04 -3.91
CA LYS A 248 -27.95 -7.05 -3.55
C LYS A 248 -27.28 -8.34 -3.14
N VAL A 249 -27.97 -9.11 -2.29
CA VAL A 249 -27.51 -10.42 -1.86
C VAL A 249 -28.59 -11.47 -2.02
N LYS A 250 -28.18 -12.68 -2.39
CA LYS A 250 -29.02 -13.88 -2.37
C LYS A 250 -28.27 -14.97 -1.61
N ILE A 251 -28.90 -15.58 -0.59
CA ILE A 251 -28.26 -16.59 0.26
C ILE A 251 -28.72 -17.99 -0.19
N GLY A 252 -27.78 -18.83 -0.63
CA GLY A 252 -28.05 -20.11 -1.26
C GLY A 252 -28.73 -20.03 -2.64
N MET A 253 -28.91 -21.20 -3.28
CA MET A 253 -29.48 -21.29 -4.64
C MET A 253 -30.94 -20.81 -4.72
N ASP A 254 -31.77 -21.25 -3.76
CA ASP A 254 -33.20 -20.96 -3.70
C ASP A 254 -33.55 -19.74 -2.82
N GLY A 255 -32.53 -19.00 -2.38
CA GLY A 255 -32.72 -17.81 -1.56
C GLY A 255 -33.46 -16.70 -2.30
N GLN A 256 -34.17 -15.86 -1.53
CA GLN A 256 -34.73 -14.62 -2.07
C GLN A 256 -33.61 -13.58 -2.24
N GLU A 257 -33.59 -12.88 -3.37
CA GLU A 257 -32.72 -11.72 -3.55
C GLU A 257 -33.22 -10.56 -2.66
N LYS A 258 -32.30 -9.96 -1.90
CA LYS A 258 -32.56 -8.84 -0.98
C LYS A 258 -31.63 -7.69 -1.32
N ASP A 259 -32.20 -6.49 -1.44
CA ASP A 259 -31.42 -5.25 -1.51
C ASP A 259 -30.71 -4.98 -0.18
N LEU A 260 -29.46 -4.55 -0.22
CA LEU A 260 -28.70 -4.14 0.96
C LEU A 260 -28.29 -2.68 0.90
N LEU A 261 -27.64 -2.28 -0.18
CA LEU A 261 -27.26 -0.89 -0.45
C LEU A 261 -28.09 -0.40 -1.63
N VAL A 262 -28.87 0.66 -1.44
CA VAL A 262 -29.87 1.11 -2.43
C VAL A 262 -29.54 2.46 -3.06
N ASP A 263 -28.67 3.27 -2.44
CA ASP A 263 -28.23 4.55 -3.00
C ASP A 263 -26.83 4.91 -2.47
N VAL A 264 -25.98 5.42 -3.36
CA VAL A 264 -24.68 5.99 -3.02
C VAL A 264 -24.52 7.33 -3.74
N ARG A 265 -24.06 8.35 -3.01
CA ARG A 265 -23.77 9.68 -3.55
C ARG A 265 -22.30 9.99 -3.36
N TYR A 266 -21.72 10.59 -4.40
CA TYR A 266 -20.32 10.94 -4.48
C TYR A 266 -20.16 12.44 -4.69
N ASN A 267 -19.10 13.00 -4.14
CA ASN A 267 -18.66 14.35 -4.47
C ASN A 267 -17.89 14.37 -5.80
N ALA A 268 -17.51 15.57 -6.25
CA ALA A 268 -16.74 15.77 -7.48
C ALA A 268 -15.32 15.14 -7.46
N PHE A 269 -14.85 14.69 -6.30
CA PHE A 269 -13.57 13.98 -6.11
C PHE A 269 -13.75 12.46 -6.01
N ASN A 270 -14.93 11.93 -6.38
CA ASN A 270 -15.29 10.51 -6.26
C ASN A 270 -15.26 9.97 -4.83
N LYS A 271 -15.41 10.83 -3.81
CA LYS A 271 -15.56 10.42 -2.41
C LYS A 271 -17.02 10.21 -2.07
N VAL A 272 -17.32 9.15 -1.34
CA VAL A 272 -18.68 8.88 -0.88
C VAL A 272 -19.10 9.94 0.13
N GLU A 273 -20.15 10.70 -0.19
CA GLU A 273 -20.79 11.65 0.71
C GLU A 273 -21.96 11.03 1.47
N ARG A 274 -22.63 10.06 0.86
CA ARG A 274 -23.81 9.41 1.44
C ARG A 274 -24.00 7.99 0.94
N GLN A 275 -24.40 7.10 1.84
CA GLN A 275 -24.87 5.75 1.56
C GLN A 275 -26.21 5.52 2.25
N THR A 276 -27.16 4.94 1.54
CA THR A 276 -28.47 4.54 2.07
C THR A 276 -28.65 3.04 1.93
N PHE A 277 -28.91 2.36 3.04
CA PHE A 277 -29.14 0.92 3.10
C PHE A 277 -30.64 0.61 3.09
N ALA A 278 -30.99 -0.60 2.65
CA ALA A 278 -32.38 -1.05 2.53
C ALA A 278 -33.13 -1.12 3.87
N ASN A 279 -32.41 -1.31 4.99
CA ASN A 279 -32.99 -1.25 6.33
C ASN A 279 -33.26 0.19 6.82
N GLY A 280 -32.98 1.21 6.00
CA GLY A 280 -33.19 2.62 6.33
C GLY A 280 -32.03 3.30 7.06
N LEU A 281 -30.90 2.60 7.23
CA LEU A 281 -29.66 3.19 7.73
C LEU A 281 -29.08 4.16 6.69
N VAL A 282 -28.71 5.36 7.13
CA VAL A 282 -28.06 6.38 6.31
C VAL A 282 -26.72 6.72 6.92
N CYS A 283 -25.65 6.49 6.17
CA CYS A 283 -24.30 6.95 6.49
C CYS A 283 -23.96 8.16 5.63
N SER A 284 -23.29 9.15 6.20
CA SER A 284 -22.85 10.34 5.49
C SER A 284 -21.48 10.80 5.94
N ALA A 285 -20.71 11.37 5.02
CA ALA A 285 -19.37 11.88 5.25
C ALA A 285 -19.23 13.28 4.66
N VAL A 286 -18.64 14.20 5.41
CA VAL A 286 -18.30 15.54 4.95
C VAL A 286 -16.79 15.62 4.80
N HIS A 287 -16.37 16.09 3.62
CA HIS A 287 -14.96 16.29 3.31
C HIS A 287 -14.69 17.78 3.10
N SER A 288 -13.52 18.23 3.53
CA SER A 288 -13.04 19.60 3.29
C SER A 288 -12.96 19.87 1.79
N SER A 289 -13.53 21.00 1.36
CA SER A 289 -13.44 21.44 -0.04
C SER A 289 -12.03 21.90 -0.46
N VAL A 290 -11.12 22.09 0.50
CA VAL A 290 -9.78 22.64 0.26
C VAL A 290 -8.74 21.53 0.16
N ASP A 291 -8.79 20.54 1.06
CA ASP A 291 -7.77 19.49 1.16
C ASP A 291 -8.34 18.06 1.13
N GLU A 292 -9.65 17.92 0.93
CA GLU A 292 -10.40 16.65 0.81
C GLU A 292 -10.36 15.76 2.06
N ARG A 293 -9.88 16.29 3.20
CA ARG A 293 -9.83 15.53 4.47
C ARG A 293 -11.24 15.28 5.00
N LEU A 294 -11.44 14.12 5.62
CA LEU A 294 -12.71 13.75 6.25
C LEU A 294 -12.94 14.61 7.51
N GLU A 295 -13.88 15.55 7.48
CA GLU A 295 -14.17 16.42 8.63
C GLU A 295 -15.23 15.81 9.55
N GLU A 296 -16.16 15.06 8.97
CA GLU A 296 -17.34 14.57 9.69
C GLU A 296 -17.81 13.22 9.14
N LEU A 297 -18.17 12.30 10.04
CA LEU A 297 -18.86 11.05 9.72
C LEU A 297 -20.11 10.91 10.58
N LYS A 298 -21.28 10.80 9.94
CA LYS A 298 -22.61 10.79 10.57
C LYS A 298 -23.39 9.57 10.16
N VAL A 299 -23.99 8.89 11.14
CA VAL A 299 -24.80 7.71 10.92
C VAL A 299 -26.09 7.77 11.74
N GLN A 300 -27.23 7.52 11.07
CA GLN A 300 -28.54 7.46 11.69
C GLN A 300 -29.51 6.60 10.88
N PHE A 301 -30.57 6.13 11.53
CA PHE A 301 -31.77 5.71 10.81
C PHE A 301 -32.67 6.92 10.54
N SER A 302 -33.41 6.89 9.43
CA SER A 302 -34.40 7.94 9.14
C SER A 302 -35.36 8.15 10.32
N GLY A 303 -35.40 9.37 10.87
CA GLY A 303 -36.26 9.74 12.00
C GLY A 303 -35.84 9.23 13.39
N LYS A 304 -34.67 8.57 13.52
CA LYS A 304 -34.10 8.15 14.82
C LYS A 304 -32.91 9.05 15.21
N PRO A 305 -32.51 9.07 16.51
CA PRO A 305 -31.29 9.75 16.94
C PRO A 305 -30.03 9.26 16.21
N LEU A 306 -28.98 10.09 16.22
CA LEU A 306 -27.66 9.73 15.71
C LEU A 306 -27.10 8.53 16.48
N LEU A 307 -26.56 7.56 15.74
CA LEU A 307 -25.87 6.40 16.29
C LEU A 307 -24.37 6.65 16.42
N GLN A 308 -23.83 7.46 15.52
CA GLN A 308 -22.44 7.87 15.51
C GLN A 308 -22.34 9.23 14.82
N HIS A 309 -21.53 10.12 15.39
CA HIS A 309 -21.27 11.43 14.81
C HIS A 309 -19.83 11.86 15.13
N LEU A 310 -18.88 11.35 14.35
CA LEU A 310 -17.46 11.62 14.51
C LEU A 310 -17.10 12.95 13.85
N ILE A 311 -16.44 13.83 14.59
CA ILE A 311 -15.87 15.09 14.09
C ILE A 311 -14.36 15.03 14.26
N TYR A 312 -13.65 15.30 13.17
CA TYR A 312 -12.21 15.23 13.09
C TYR A 312 -11.59 16.63 13.07
N CYS A 313 -10.59 16.84 13.91
CA CYS A 313 -9.74 18.03 13.85
C CYS A 313 -8.32 17.64 13.47
N TYR A 314 -7.71 18.46 12.62
CA TYR A 314 -6.38 18.22 12.07
C TYR A 314 -5.41 19.33 12.43
N ASP A 315 -4.13 18.98 12.54
CA ASP A 315 -3.06 19.96 12.42
C ASP A 315 -2.83 20.34 10.94
N PRO A 316 -2.00 21.37 10.63
CA PRO A 316 -1.79 21.79 9.25
C PRO A 316 -1.25 20.71 8.31
N VAL A 317 -0.47 19.74 8.82
CA VAL A 317 0.09 18.66 7.98
C VAL A 317 -0.86 17.47 7.83
N GLY A 318 -1.93 17.43 8.63
CA GLY A 318 -3.01 16.46 8.53
C GLY A 318 -2.95 15.36 9.58
N ASN A 319 -2.17 15.52 10.65
CA ASN A 319 -2.31 14.61 11.79
C ASN A 319 -3.62 14.92 12.51
N ILE A 320 -4.35 13.88 12.91
CA ILE A 320 -5.60 14.04 13.66
C ILE A 320 -5.26 14.42 15.10
N VAL A 321 -5.67 15.60 15.53
CA VAL A 321 -5.43 16.11 16.90
C VAL A 321 -6.60 15.88 17.84
N SER A 322 -7.82 15.70 17.31
CA SER A 322 -8.96 15.25 18.11
C SER A 322 -10.01 14.52 17.28
N ILE A 323 -10.71 13.60 17.93
CA ILE A 323 -11.92 12.95 17.43
C ILE A 323 -13.01 13.08 18.49
N GLU A 324 -14.11 13.76 18.17
CA GLU A 324 -15.29 13.90 19.03
C GLU A 324 -16.45 13.07 18.47
N ASP A 325 -17.10 12.24 19.30
CA ASP A 325 -18.36 11.59 18.94
C ASP A 325 -19.56 12.31 19.57
N LYS A 326 -20.19 13.19 18.79
CA LYS A 326 -21.35 13.98 19.25
C LYS A 326 -22.64 13.18 19.40
N ALA A 327 -22.66 11.91 19.00
CA ALA A 327 -23.81 11.03 19.28
C ALA A 327 -23.83 10.58 20.75
N LEU A 328 -22.69 10.63 21.44
CA LEU A 328 -22.58 10.19 22.83
C LEU A 328 -22.77 11.35 23.82
N PRO A 329 -23.46 11.12 24.96
CA PRO A 329 -23.60 12.15 25.99
C PRO A 329 -22.32 12.29 26.83
N VAL A 330 -22.14 13.46 27.45
CA VAL A 330 -21.20 13.64 28.57
C VAL A 330 -21.68 12.81 29.75
N ARG A 331 -20.79 12.02 30.35
CA ARG A 331 -21.10 11.14 31.49
C ARG A 331 -20.37 11.64 32.73
N TYR A 332 -21.01 11.49 33.88
CA TYR A 332 -20.42 11.85 35.19
C TYR A 332 -20.40 10.61 36.08
N PHE A 333 -19.22 10.16 36.45
CA PHE A 333 -19.06 9.01 37.33
C PHE A 333 -17.76 9.10 38.12
N ARG A 334 -17.76 8.67 39.40
CA ARG A 334 -16.59 8.70 40.31
C ARG A 334 -15.80 10.02 40.28
N ASN A 335 -16.52 11.15 40.35
CA ASN A 335 -15.95 12.50 40.28
C ASN A 335 -15.13 12.78 38.99
N GLN A 336 -15.41 12.07 37.91
CA GLN A 336 -14.88 12.32 36.57
C GLN A 336 -15.98 12.82 35.65
N LYS A 337 -15.62 13.76 34.78
CA LYS A 337 -16.39 14.16 33.60
C LYS A 337 -15.80 13.42 32.40
N ILE A 338 -16.57 12.51 31.80
CA ILE A 338 -16.17 11.73 30.64
C ILE A 338 -16.84 12.36 29.42
N GLU A 339 -16.04 13.05 28.63
CA GLU A 339 -16.44 13.65 27.37
C GLU A 339 -16.14 12.67 26.23
N PRO A 340 -16.98 12.57 25.19
CA PRO A 340 -16.75 11.69 24.06
C PRO A 340 -15.69 12.25 23.09
N VAL A 341 -14.61 12.80 23.64
CA VAL A 341 -13.51 13.44 22.90
C VAL A 341 -12.22 12.69 23.19
N ARG A 342 -11.54 12.25 22.13
CA ARG A 342 -10.16 11.75 22.17
C ARG A 342 -9.23 12.83 21.65
N THR A 343 -8.13 13.11 22.35
CA THR A 343 -7.14 14.13 21.97
C THR A 343 -5.79 13.48 21.74
N PHE A 344 -5.05 13.96 20.74
CA PHE A 344 -3.77 13.40 20.32
C PHE A 344 -2.74 14.52 20.13
N HIS A 345 -1.49 14.26 20.56
CA HIS A 345 -0.37 15.14 20.29
C HIS A 345 0.79 14.36 19.68
N TYR A 346 1.54 15.03 18.83
CA TYR A 346 2.64 14.44 18.07
C TYR A 346 3.93 15.21 18.31
N ASP A 347 5.07 14.52 18.20
CA ASP A 347 6.38 15.17 18.15
C ASP A 347 6.64 15.84 16.77
N THR A 348 7.81 16.45 16.58
CA THR A 348 8.15 17.09 15.30
C THR A 348 8.43 16.13 14.15
N LEU A 349 8.45 14.82 14.41
CA LEU A 349 8.50 13.75 13.39
C LEU A 349 7.11 13.13 13.15
N TYR A 350 6.08 13.68 13.77
CA TYR A 350 4.69 13.24 13.71
C TYR A 350 4.43 11.86 14.33
N GLN A 351 5.27 11.45 15.29
CA GLN A 351 5.02 10.27 16.12
C GLN A 351 4.07 10.64 17.26
N LEU A 352 3.10 9.78 17.56
CA LEU A 352 2.08 10.01 18.59
C LEU A 352 2.72 9.98 19.99
N ILE A 353 2.85 11.12 20.68
CA ILE A 353 3.48 11.19 22.01
C ILE A 353 2.47 11.25 23.16
N TYR A 354 1.21 11.57 22.87
CA TYR A 354 0.16 11.69 23.88
C TYR A 354 -1.21 11.35 23.29
N ALA A 355 -2.03 10.62 24.06
CA ALA A 355 -3.42 10.32 23.71
C ALA A 355 -4.33 10.34 24.95
N THR A 356 -5.59 10.75 24.77
CA THR A 356 -6.65 10.63 25.80
C THR A 356 -7.87 9.87 25.28
N GLY A 357 -8.65 9.34 26.20
CA GLY A 357 -9.94 8.74 25.91
C GLY A 357 -10.59 8.18 27.16
N TRP A 358 -11.51 7.25 26.96
CA TRP A 358 -12.19 6.51 28.02
C TRP A 358 -12.01 5.00 27.84
N GLN A 359 -12.08 4.28 28.94
CA GLN A 359 -11.92 2.84 29.02
C GLN A 359 -12.88 2.24 30.04
N VAL A 360 -13.00 0.91 30.04
CA VAL A 360 -13.58 0.18 31.17
C VAL A 360 -12.73 0.38 32.43
N VAL A 361 -13.39 0.52 33.58
CA VAL A 361 -12.75 0.63 34.90
C VAL A 361 -11.72 -0.48 35.10
N GLY A 362 -10.48 -0.10 35.44
CA GLY A 362 -9.41 -1.07 35.66
C GLY A 362 -8.95 -1.78 34.37
N GLY A 363 -9.21 -1.16 33.21
CA GLY A 363 -8.87 -1.66 31.88
C GLY A 363 -7.43 -2.16 31.79
N ARG A 364 -7.26 -3.35 31.21
CA ARG A 364 -5.96 -4.01 31.01
C ARG A 364 -5.60 -4.02 29.53
N VAL A 365 -4.31 -4.08 29.26
CA VAL A 365 -3.76 -4.26 27.91
C VAL A 365 -3.06 -5.62 27.86
N GLY A 366 -3.36 -6.40 26.83
CA GLY A 366 -2.90 -7.76 26.66
C GLY A 366 -3.62 -8.48 25.52
N PRO A 367 -3.46 -9.82 25.41
CA PRO A 367 -4.06 -10.62 24.34
C PRO A 367 -5.58 -10.80 24.46
N TYR A 368 -6.14 -10.59 25.65
CA TYR A 368 -7.55 -10.81 25.91
C TYR A 368 -8.35 -9.52 25.79
N LEU A 369 -9.56 -9.63 25.25
CA LEU A 369 -10.55 -8.56 25.26
C LEU A 369 -10.96 -8.24 26.71
N PRO A 370 -11.35 -6.98 27.01
CA PRO A 370 -11.97 -6.65 28.29
C PRO A 370 -13.27 -7.44 28.49
N GLU A 371 -13.74 -7.51 29.73
CA GLU A 371 -15.02 -8.16 30.02
C GLU A 371 -16.17 -7.42 29.34
N PHE A 372 -16.97 -8.16 28.58
CA PHE A 372 -18.14 -7.63 27.89
C PHE A 372 -19.19 -7.10 28.87
N GLN A 373 -19.55 -5.83 28.74
CA GLN A 373 -20.60 -5.22 29.55
C GLN A 373 -21.96 -5.38 28.89
N SER A 374 -22.90 -6.02 29.59
CA SER A 374 -24.27 -6.25 29.11
C SER A 374 -25.30 -6.02 30.23
N PRO A 375 -26.18 -5.01 30.11
CA PRO A 375 -26.13 -3.93 29.12
C PRO A 375 -24.89 -3.03 29.30
N ALA A 376 -24.64 -2.12 28.37
CA ALA A 376 -23.62 -1.09 28.53
C ALA A 376 -23.91 -0.22 29.77
N ASP A 377 -23.00 -0.22 30.74
CA ASP A 377 -23.11 0.57 31.98
C ASP A 377 -22.15 1.77 31.93
N PRO A 378 -22.67 3.02 31.83
CA PRO A 378 -21.87 4.24 31.92
C PRO A 378 -21.03 4.36 33.20
N GLY A 379 -21.43 3.69 34.29
CA GLY A 379 -20.68 3.60 35.54
C GLY A 379 -19.45 2.69 35.47
N GLN A 380 -19.24 1.97 34.37
CA GLN A 380 -18.01 1.20 34.16
C GLN A 380 -16.95 1.98 33.38
N LEU A 381 -17.16 3.27 33.10
CA LEU A 381 -16.19 4.07 32.36
C LEU A 381 -15.29 4.89 33.27
N GLU A 382 -14.02 5.03 32.89
CA GLU A 382 -13.07 5.99 33.45
C GLU A 382 -12.24 6.64 32.33
N ASN A 383 -11.78 7.87 32.56
CA ASN A 383 -10.84 8.55 31.67
C ASN A 383 -9.45 7.93 31.77
N TYR A 384 -8.71 7.93 30.66
CA TYR A 384 -7.29 7.60 30.63
C TYR A 384 -6.47 8.65 29.88
N THR A 385 -5.16 8.63 30.16
CA THR A 385 -4.14 9.32 29.38
C THR A 385 -2.99 8.35 29.08
N GLU A 386 -2.49 8.36 27.85
CA GLU A 386 -1.30 7.61 27.44
C GLU A 386 -0.21 8.57 26.97
N THR A 387 1.02 8.34 27.40
CA THR A 387 2.21 9.01 26.88
C THR A 387 3.19 7.99 26.32
N PHE A 388 3.73 8.29 25.14
CA PHE A 388 4.60 7.38 24.39
C PHE A 388 5.99 7.98 24.24
N GLY A 389 7.02 7.20 24.54
CA GLY A 389 8.42 7.58 24.39
C GLY A 389 9.11 6.70 23.35
N TYR A 390 9.84 7.33 22.43
CA TYR A 390 10.51 6.67 21.31
C TYR A 390 12.03 6.84 21.38
N ASP A 391 12.78 5.87 20.87
CA ASP A 391 14.22 6.05 20.62
C ASP A 391 14.48 6.82 19.29
N CYS A 392 15.76 7.02 18.97
CA CYS A 392 16.18 7.72 17.75
C CYS A 392 15.90 6.97 16.44
N SER A 393 15.54 5.68 16.49
CA SER A 393 15.16 4.84 15.35
C SER A 393 13.64 4.62 15.28
N GLY A 394 12.85 5.33 16.08
CA GLY A 394 11.39 5.17 16.12
C GLY A 394 10.91 3.90 16.81
N ASN A 395 11.72 3.26 17.66
CA ASN A 395 11.21 2.18 18.50
C ASN A 395 10.46 2.78 19.70
N LEU A 396 9.22 2.33 19.94
CA LEU A 396 8.54 2.63 21.19
C LEU A 396 9.27 1.94 22.36
N ILE A 397 9.80 2.74 23.29
CA ILE A 397 10.57 2.27 24.45
C ILE A 397 9.80 2.39 25.77
N THR A 398 8.81 3.29 25.84
CA THR A 398 8.00 3.47 27.05
C THR A 398 6.58 3.87 26.67
N GLN A 399 5.59 3.25 27.32
CA GLN A 399 4.21 3.68 27.32
C GLN A 399 3.79 3.83 28.78
N ILE A 400 3.43 5.06 29.18
CA ILE A 400 2.85 5.33 30.49
C ILE A 400 1.36 5.53 30.27
N HIS A 401 0.56 4.75 30.96
CA HIS A 401 -0.88 4.84 30.93
C HIS A 401 -1.36 5.23 32.33
N CYS A 402 -2.13 6.30 32.41
CA CYS A 402 -2.65 6.85 33.65
C CYS A 402 -4.18 6.81 33.61
N SER A 403 -4.78 6.10 34.56
CA SER A 403 -6.21 6.13 34.86
C SER A 403 -6.42 5.97 36.37
N ALA A 404 -7.64 6.19 36.86
CA ALA A 404 -7.91 6.15 38.30
C ALA A 404 -7.65 4.75 38.91
N LEU A 405 -7.95 3.67 38.18
CA LEU A 405 -7.82 2.29 38.68
C LEU A 405 -6.96 1.36 37.81
N GLY A 406 -6.46 1.83 36.67
CA GLY A 406 -5.76 1.03 35.66
C GLY A 406 -4.38 1.58 35.25
N SER A 407 -3.80 2.47 36.05
CA SER A 407 -2.47 3.06 35.77
C SER A 407 -1.38 1.99 35.64
N ARG A 408 -0.56 2.10 34.60
CA ARG A 408 0.52 1.15 34.29
C ARG A 408 1.65 1.82 33.52
N THR A 409 2.81 1.19 33.53
CA THR A 409 3.93 1.58 32.68
C THR A 409 4.48 0.33 32.02
N GLN A 410 4.56 0.36 30.68
CA GLN A 410 5.25 -0.65 29.90
C GLN A 410 6.58 -0.08 29.42
N ARG A 411 7.64 -0.87 29.54
CA ARG A 411 8.97 -0.54 29.02
C ARG A 411 9.45 -1.63 28.08
N MET A 412 10.10 -1.23 26.99
CA MET A 412 10.71 -2.12 26.01
C MET A 412 12.21 -1.91 26.02
N LYS A 413 12.98 -2.99 26.06
CA LYS A 413 14.41 -2.94 25.75
C LYS A 413 14.61 -3.25 24.27
N VAL A 414 15.13 -2.28 23.54
CA VAL A 414 15.58 -2.43 22.16
C VAL A 414 17.02 -2.90 22.14
N SER A 415 17.34 -3.80 21.20
CA SER A 415 18.71 -4.25 20.98
C SER A 415 19.61 -3.08 20.62
N LYS A 416 20.84 -3.12 21.12
CA LYS A 416 21.89 -2.18 20.71
C LYS A 416 22.16 -2.20 19.21
N TYR A 417 21.98 -3.34 18.54
CA TYR A 417 22.44 -3.56 17.15
C TYR A 417 21.32 -3.73 16.12
N SER A 418 20.05 -3.75 16.53
CA SER A 418 18.88 -3.91 15.66
C SER A 418 17.64 -3.23 16.27
N ASN A 419 16.51 -3.24 15.59
CA ASN A 419 15.21 -2.75 16.10
C ASN A 419 14.38 -3.84 16.79
N ARG A 420 14.98 -5.03 16.97
CA ARG A 420 14.42 -6.11 17.80
C ARG A 420 14.29 -5.65 19.25
N ALA A 421 13.16 -5.97 19.88
CA ALA A 421 12.91 -5.53 21.25
C ALA A 421 12.07 -6.54 22.05
N LEU A 422 12.34 -6.59 23.35
CA LEU A 422 11.58 -7.38 24.32
C LEU A 422 10.98 -6.48 25.41
N VAL A 423 9.81 -6.87 25.91
CA VAL A 423 9.14 -6.20 27.02
C VAL A 423 9.96 -6.40 28.31
N GLN A 424 9.89 -5.43 29.22
CA GLN A 424 10.46 -5.53 30.56
C GLN A 424 9.98 -6.80 31.27
N LYS A 425 10.89 -7.50 31.94
CA LYS A 425 10.57 -8.73 32.67
C LYS A 425 9.65 -8.43 33.86
N SER A 426 8.92 -9.44 34.32
CA SER A 426 7.99 -9.33 35.46
C SER A 426 8.67 -8.90 36.77
N ASN A 427 9.97 -9.15 36.93
CA ASN A 427 10.77 -8.71 38.06
C ASN A 427 11.21 -7.22 37.97
N GLY A 428 10.83 -6.50 36.91
CA GLY A 428 11.18 -5.09 36.70
C GLY A 428 12.52 -4.86 36.00
N GLU A 429 13.27 -5.90 35.65
CA GLU A 429 14.52 -5.74 34.90
C GLU A 429 14.27 -5.65 33.39
N LEU A 430 15.12 -4.88 32.71
CA LEU A 430 15.16 -4.87 31.24
C LEU A 430 15.90 -6.11 30.72
N PRO A 431 15.43 -6.75 29.65
CA PRO A 431 16.15 -7.85 29.00
C PRO A 431 17.58 -7.47 28.59
N THR A 432 18.48 -8.43 28.63
CA THR A 432 19.85 -8.34 28.13
C THR A 432 19.89 -8.51 26.60
N GLU A 433 21.00 -8.13 25.96
CA GLU A 433 21.17 -8.36 24.50
C GLU A 433 21.10 -9.85 24.13
N ALA A 434 21.61 -10.74 25.00
CA ALA A 434 21.54 -12.18 24.77
C ALA A 434 20.10 -12.70 24.83
N GLU A 435 19.28 -12.21 25.76
CA GLU A 435 17.85 -12.54 25.84
C GLU A 435 17.11 -12.00 24.61
N ILE A 436 17.41 -10.78 24.16
CA ILE A 436 16.82 -10.22 22.93
C ILE A 436 17.22 -11.06 21.72
N ALA A 437 18.49 -11.42 21.56
CA ALA A 437 18.94 -12.26 20.46
C ALA A 437 18.25 -13.64 20.47
N ALA A 438 18.09 -14.26 21.65
CA ALA A 438 17.41 -15.55 21.80
C ALA A 438 15.89 -15.48 21.54
N GLY A 439 15.28 -14.30 21.72
CA GLY A 439 13.84 -14.06 21.49
C GLY A 439 13.43 -14.01 20.01
N TYR A 440 14.39 -14.05 19.08
CA TYR A 440 14.15 -13.98 17.63
C TYR A 440 14.88 -15.10 16.89
N ASP A 441 14.35 -15.52 15.74
CA ASP A 441 15.07 -16.37 14.81
C ASP A 441 16.08 -15.57 13.97
N LEU A 442 16.82 -16.28 13.11
CA LEU A 442 17.85 -15.68 12.27
C LEU A 442 17.28 -14.71 11.22
N ASN A 443 16.00 -14.87 10.86
CA ASN A 443 15.28 -13.99 9.95
C ASN A 443 14.53 -12.86 10.67
N GLY A 444 14.67 -12.72 11.99
CA GLY A 444 14.05 -11.65 12.77
C GLY A 444 12.60 -11.93 13.19
N ASN A 445 12.10 -13.14 13.02
CA ASN A 445 10.77 -13.50 13.51
C ASN A 445 10.82 -13.77 15.01
N LYS A 446 9.82 -13.31 15.76
CA LYS A 446 9.78 -13.53 17.21
C LYS A 446 9.49 -14.99 17.54
N ARG A 447 10.18 -15.56 18.54
CA ARG A 447 10.03 -16.97 18.95
C ARG A 447 9.00 -17.20 20.06
N LEU A 448 8.70 -16.16 20.85
CA LEU A 448 7.79 -16.23 21.99
C LEU A 448 6.79 -15.08 21.95
N LEU A 449 5.50 -15.40 22.08
CA LEU A 449 4.44 -14.39 22.24
C LEU A 449 4.33 -13.93 23.69
N LEU A 450 4.20 -14.89 24.60
CA LEU A 450 4.25 -14.69 26.04
C LEU A 450 5.14 -15.76 26.64
N SER A 451 5.43 -15.65 27.94
CA SER A 451 6.16 -16.70 28.65
C SER A 451 5.42 -18.03 28.51
N GLY A 452 6.06 -19.01 27.86
CA GLY A 452 5.48 -20.34 27.61
C GLY A 452 4.55 -20.44 26.38
N GLN A 453 4.52 -19.41 25.52
CA GLN A 453 3.76 -19.43 24.26
C GLN A 453 4.71 -19.31 23.06
N ASP A 454 5.06 -20.45 22.48
CA ASP A 454 5.97 -20.55 21.34
C ASP A 454 5.30 -20.14 20.02
N LEU A 455 6.09 -19.48 19.18
CA LEU A 455 5.72 -19.05 17.83
C LEU A 455 6.56 -19.83 16.82
N PHE A 456 5.89 -20.60 15.97
CA PHE A 456 6.51 -21.39 14.92
C PHE A 456 6.27 -20.75 13.56
N TRP A 457 7.34 -20.62 12.78
CA TRP A 457 7.35 -19.95 11.48
C TRP A 457 7.75 -20.93 10.40
N ASP A 458 7.10 -20.85 9.25
CA ASP A 458 7.41 -21.70 8.10
C ASP A 458 8.68 -21.23 7.33
N GLU A 459 8.98 -21.94 6.24
CA GLU A 459 10.09 -21.64 5.35
C GLU A 459 9.97 -20.27 4.66
N ARG A 460 8.74 -19.73 4.53
CA ARG A 460 8.45 -18.43 3.92
C ARG A 460 8.40 -17.29 4.92
N ASN A 461 8.71 -17.58 6.19
CA ASN A 461 8.62 -16.62 7.32
C ASN A 461 7.17 -16.17 7.61
N LEU A 462 6.20 -17.05 7.39
CA LEU A 462 4.82 -16.86 7.81
C LEU A 462 4.58 -17.62 9.12
N LEU A 463 3.75 -17.05 10.01
CA LEU A 463 3.45 -17.67 11.30
C LEU A 463 2.62 -18.93 11.06
N GLN A 464 3.17 -20.11 11.33
CA GLN A 464 2.51 -21.39 11.07
C GLN A 464 1.71 -21.88 12.27
N ARG A 465 2.21 -21.66 13.50
CA ARG A 465 1.57 -22.16 14.72
C ARG A 465 1.88 -21.32 15.94
N VAL A 466 0.90 -21.20 16.85
CA VAL A 466 1.05 -20.63 18.19
C VAL A 466 0.56 -21.64 19.21
N ASP A 467 1.42 -22.03 20.13
CA ASP A 467 1.02 -22.82 21.29
C ASP A 467 0.59 -21.88 22.42
N GLN A 468 -0.72 -21.87 22.73
CA GLN A 468 -1.31 -21.00 23.75
C GLN A 468 -1.16 -21.57 25.16
N VAL A 469 -1.33 -22.88 25.31
CA VAL A 469 -1.17 -23.60 26.59
C VAL A 469 -0.46 -24.93 26.35
N VAL A 470 0.78 -25.03 26.81
CA VAL A 470 1.60 -26.25 26.71
C VAL A 470 1.38 -27.14 27.92
N ARG A 471 1.10 -28.43 27.71
CA ARG A 471 0.85 -29.40 28.78
C ARG A 471 1.69 -30.67 28.60
N PRO A 472 2.46 -31.12 29.61
CA PRO A 472 3.21 -32.36 29.51
C PRO A 472 2.30 -33.58 29.30
N GLY A 473 2.54 -34.36 28.25
CA GLY A 473 1.82 -35.61 27.97
C GLY A 473 0.35 -35.46 27.53
N MET A 474 -0.11 -34.23 27.26
CA MET A 474 -1.48 -33.92 26.83
C MET A 474 -1.44 -32.99 25.61
N PRO A 475 -2.52 -32.90 24.80
CA PRO A 475 -2.60 -31.95 23.71
C PRO A 475 -2.47 -30.49 24.19
N ASN A 476 -1.69 -29.70 23.44
CA ASN A 476 -1.58 -28.26 23.65
C ASN A 476 -2.85 -27.55 23.16
N ASP A 477 -3.20 -26.45 23.80
CA ASP A 477 -4.10 -25.49 23.17
C ASP A 477 -3.28 -24.73 22.13
N ALA A 478 -3.69 -24.75 20.87
CA ALA A 478 -2.89 -24.22 19.78
C ALA A 478 -3.76 -23.63 18.67
N GLU A 479 -3.18 -22.67 17.95
CA GLU A 479 -3.69 -22.20 16.66
C GLU A 479 -2.68 -22.52 15.56
N ILE A 480 -3.17 -23.06 14.44
CA ILE A 480 -2.39 -23.40 13.25
C ILE A 480 -2.94 -22.57 12.08
N TYR A 481 -2.04 -22.06 11.24
CA TYR A 481 -2.37 -21.23 10.09
C TYR A 481 -1.75 -21.81 8.82
N ILE A 482 -2.52 -21.83 7.74
CA ILE A 482 -2.09 -22.34 6.43
C ILE A 482 -2.36 -21.26 5.39
N TYR A 483 -1.36 -21.03 4.53
CA TYR A 483 -1.33 -19.93 3.57
C TYR A 483 -1.32 -20.46 2.13
N ASP A 484 -1.79 -19.64 1.19
CA ASP A 484 -1.52 -19.85 -0.23
C ASP A 484 -0.09 -19.44 -0.58
N TYR A 485 0.31 -19.67 -1.83
CA TYR A 485 1.65 -19.32 -2.31
C TYR A 485 2.00 -17.83 -2.18
N VAL A 486 1.01 -16.94 -2.25
CA VAL A 486 1.25 -15.49 -2.10
C VAL A 486 1.28 -15.04 -0.63
N GLY A 487 1.15 -15.97 0.32
CA GLY A 487 1.23 -15.69 1.75
C GLY A 487 -0.08 -15.20 2.38
N LYS A 488 -1.23 -15.40 1.72
CA LYS A 488 -2.55 -15.12 2.30
C LYS A 488 -3.10 -16.34 3.02
N ARG A 489 -3.60 -16.15 4.24
CA ARG A 489 -4.16 -17.21 5.08
C ARG A 489 -5.41 -17.78 4.42
N GLN A 490 -5.41 -19.09 4.17
CA GLN A 490 -6.52 -19.84 3.60
C GLN A 490 -7.21 -20.73 4.64
N ARG A 491 -6.49 -21.17 5.68
CA ARG A 491 -7.06 -21.93 6.79
C ARG A 491 -6.51 -21.46 8.14
N LYS A 492 -7.37 -21.48 9.15
CA LYS A 492 -7.01 -21.33 10.57
C LYS A 492 -7.68 -22.43 11.37
N ILE A 493 -6.91 -23.18 12.14
CA ILE A 493 -7.42 -24.27 12.98
C ILE A 493 -7.03 -23.99 14.42
N ARG A 494 -8.03 -23.94 15.31
CA ARG A 494 -7.83 -23.77 16.74
C ARG A 494 -8.25 -25.02 17.48
N THR A 495 -7.37 -25.52 18.32
CA THR A 495 -7.60 -26.69 19.16
C THR A 495 -7.51 -26.28 20.62
N ASN A 496 -8.52 -26.61 21.43
CA ASN A 496 -8.49 -26.39 22.88
C ASN A 496 -8.89 -27.68 23.61
N LEU A 497 -8.17 -27.99 24.70
CA LEU A 497 -8.52 -29.07 25.60
C LEU A 497 -9.44 -28.55 26.71
N VAL A 498 -10.69 -29.02 26.75
CA VAL A 498 -11.67 -28.70 27.79
C VAL A 498 -11.97 -29.96 28.58
N GLY A 499 -11.44 -30.06 29.80
CA GLY A 499 -11.49 -31.28 30.61
C GLY A 499 -10.68 -32.41 29.95
N ARG A 500 -11.36 -33.42 29.41
CA ARG A 500 -10.74 -34.51 28.62
C ARG A 500 -11.10 -34.46 27.12
N LEU A 501 -11.94 -33.51 26.70
CA LEU A 501 -12.40 -33.39 25.33
C LEU A 501 -11.57 -32.35 24.57
N VAL A 502 -11.16 -32.69 23.36
CA VAL A 502 -10.54 -31.76 22.43
C VAL A 502 -11.63 -31.09 21.60
N ARG A 503 -11.73 -29.76 21.67
CA ARG A 503 -12.59 -28.95 20.81
C ARG A 503 -11.76 -28.36 19.68
N SER A 504 -12.23 -28.53 18.45
CA SER A 504 -11.62 -27.95 17.26
C SER A 504 -12.55 -26.89 16.68
N HIS A 505 -11.96 -25.78 16.23
CA HIS A 505 -12.64 -24.74 15.46
C HIS A 505 -11.80 -24.48 14.21
N GLU A 506 -12.40 -24.63 13.04
CA GLU A 506 -11.74 -24.36 11.77
C GLU A 506 -12.38 -23.15 11.09
N VAL A 507 -11.55 -22.31 10.49
CA VAL A 507 -11.97 -21.24 9.58
C VAL A 507 -11.31 -21.46 8.23
N ARG A 508 -12.11 -21.56 7.18
CA ARG A 508 -11.67 -21.60 5.78
C ARG A 508 -11.97 -20.24 5.15
N TYR A 509 -10.93 -19.60 4.61
CA TYR A 509 -11.04 -18.32 3.93
C TYR A 509 -11.13 -18.56 2.43
N LEU A 510 -12.31 -18.34 1.88
CA LEU A 510 -12.61 -18.50 0.47
C LEU A 510 -12.93 -17.13 -0.15
N ARG A 511 -13.01 -17.10 -1.47
CA ARG A 511 -13.29 -15.87 -2.20
C ARG A 511 -14.74 -15.44 -1.99
N GLY A 512 -14.93 -14.41 -1.16
CA GLY A 512 -16.25 -13.86 -0.82
C GLY A 512 -16.95 -14.55 0.34
N LEU A 513 -16.32 -15.55 0.98
CA LEU A 513 -16.94 -16.40 1.99
C LEU A 513 -15.91 -16.84 3.03
N GLU A 514 -16.27 -16.77 4.31
CA GLU A 514 -15.56 -17.50 5.37
C GLU A 514 -16.48 -18.62 5.88
N ILE A 515 -15.98 -19.85 5.90
CA ILE A 515 -16.70 -20.98 6.51
C ILE A 515 -16.06 -21.25 7.86
N ARG A 516 -16.84 -21.11 8.93
CA ARG A 516 -16.42 -21.32 10.31
C ARG A 516 -17.13 -22.55 10.84
N THR A 517 -16.38 -23.60 11.12
CA THR A 517 -16.92 -24.89 11.55
C THR A 517 -16.41 -25.21 12.94
N ASP A 518 -17.30 -25.64 13.81
CA ASP A 518 -16.93 -26.29 15.07
C ASP A 518 -17.65 -27.64 15.23
N ASN A 519 -17.58 -28.22 16.42
CA ASN A 519 -18.17 -29.52 16.70
C ASN A 519 -19.71 -29.54 16.67
N GLU A 520 -20.37 -28.39 16.74
CA GLU A 520 -21.82 -28.24 16.92
C GLU A 520 -22.50 -27.49 15.77
N GLU A 521 -21.80 -26.53 15.17
CA GLU A 521 -22.35 -25.63 14.17
C GLU A 521 -21.40 -25.34 13.01
N GLU A 522 -22.00 -24.89 11.92
CA GLU A 522 -21.30 -24.29 10.79
C GLU A 522 -21.88 -22.90 10.51
N LEU A 523 -20.99 -21.92 10.39
CA LEU A 523 -21.32 -20.53 10.17
C LEU A 523 -20.64 -20.02 8.90
N HIS A 524 -21.45 -19.65 7.92
CA HIS A 524 -21.02 -18.98 6.70
C HIS A 524 -21.06 -17.46 6.94
N VAL A 525 -19.94 -16.79 6.67
CA VAL A 525 -19.80 -15.34 6.80
C VAL A 525 -19.54 -14.73 5.43
N ILE A 526 -20.54 -14.04 4.88
CA ILE A 526 -20.42 -13.29 3.63
C ILE A 526 -20.13 -11.83 3.99
N ASN A 527 -18.93 -11.35 3.63
CA ASN A 527 -18.52 -9.97 3.88
C ASN A 527 -18.82 -9.10 2.65
N MET A 528 -19.53 -7.99 2.86
CA MET A 528 -19.77 -6.96 1.87
C MET A 528 -19.25 -5.65 2.41
N ASN A 529 -18.17 -5.17 1.80
CA ASN A 529 -17.57 -3.91 2.22
C ASN A 529 -18.13 -2.78 1.39
N SER A 530 -18.57 -1.72 2.05
CA SER A 530 -18.87 -0.44 1.43
C SER A 530 -18.06 0.65 2.15
N GLU A 531 -17.94 1.84 1.57
CA GLU A 531 -16.97 2.83 2.07
C GLU A 531 -17.26 3.35 3.48
N LEU A 532 -18.52 3.58 3.87
CA LEU A 532 -18.88 4.14 5.18
C LEU A 532 -19.47 3.12 6.17
N CYS A 533 -19.86 1.93 5.72
CA CYS A 533 -20.39 0.87 6.57
C CYS A 533 -20.15 -0.51 5.95
N ASN A 534 -19.65 -1.45 6.74
CA ASN A 534 -19.46 -2.84 6.31
C ASN A 534 -20.66 -3.69 6.72
N VAL A 535 -21.10 -4.59 5.84
CA VAL A 535 -22.21 -5.50 6.13
C VAL A 535 -21.69 -6.93 6.12
N ARG A 536 -22.01 -7.70 7.18
CA ARG A 536 -21.75 -9.15 7.24
C ARG A 536 -23.06 -9.90 7.28
N VAL A 537 -23.20 -10.90 6.43
CA VAL A 537 -24.31 -11.87 6.51
C VAL A 537 -23.78 -13.11 7.20
N LEU A 538 -24.46 -13.49 8.28
CA LEU A 538 -24.18 -14.66 9.09
C LEU A 538 -25.27 -15.69 8.80
N HIS A 539 -24.91 -16.74 8.06
CA HIS A 539 -25.78 -17.88 7.77
C HIS A 539 -25.31 -19.06 8.63
N ARG A 540 -26.07 -19.35 9.69
CA ARG A 540 -25.72 -20.33 10.72
C ARG A 540 -26.57 -21.58 10.60
N MET A 541 -25.91 -22.73 10.59
CA MET A 541 -26.52 -24.05 10.51
C MET A 541 -26.16 -24.87 11.76
N ASP A 542 -27.15 -25.09 12.62
CA ASP A 542 -27.00 -25.93 13.82
C ASP A 542 -27.12 -27.41 13.41
N ARG A 543 -26.04 -28.20 13.63
CA ARG A 543 -26.01 -29.61 13.24
C ARG A 543 -26.87 -30.51 14.13
N ARG A 544 -27.15 -30.10 15.37
CA ARG A 544 -27.98 -30.85 16.33
C ARG A 544 -29.46 -30.59 16.10
N GLN A 545 -29.83 -29.32 15.96
CA GLN A 545 -31.24 -28.91 15.86
C GLN A 545 -31.74 -28.88 14.42
N LYS A 546 -30.84 -28.94 13.42
CA LYS A 546 -31.14 -28.74 11.99
C LYS A 546 -31.86 -27.41 11.73
N ILE A 547 -31.57 -26.39 12.54
CA ILE A 547 -32.11 -25.04 12.38
C ILE A 547 -31.11 -24.23 11.57
N ASN A 548 -31.62 -23.53 10.58
CA ASN A 548 -30.88 -22.59 9.77
C ASN A 548 -31.35 -21.15 10.08
N THR A 549 -30.41 -20.25 10.39
CA THR A 549 -30.71 -18.84 10.64
C THR A 549 -29.81 -17.92 9.81
N ILE A 550 -30.39 -16.85 9.29
CA ILE A 550 -29.68 -15.80 8.56
C ILE A 550 -29.82 -14.50 9.34
N SER A 551 -28.70 -13.83 9.62
CA SER A 551 -28.70 -12.51 10.26
C SER A 551 -27.75 -11.55 9.55
N TYR A 552 -28.10 -10.26 9.57
CA TYR A 552 -27.34 -9.19 8.95
C TYR A 552 -26.70 -8.34 10.05
N ARG A 553 -25.41 -8.03 9.90
CA ARG A 553 -24.64 -7.19 10.80
C ARG A 553 -24.11 -5.96 10.08
N TYR A 554 -24.59 -4.78 10.48
CA TYR A 554 -24.14 -3.50 9.93
C TYR A 554 -23.09 -2.92 10.86
N THR A 555 -21.88 -2.73 10.36
CA THR A 555 -20.70 -2.33 11.12
C THR A 555 -20.24 -0.95 10.70
N LEU A 556 -20.29 -0.01 11.64
CA LEU A 556 -19.78 1.35 11.49
C LEU A 556 -18.30 1.37 11.82
N THR A 557 -17.53 2.10 11.01
CA THR A 557 -16.08 2.18 11.15
C THR A 557 -15.59 3.60 11.38
N ASP A 558 -14.46 3.73 12.07
CA ASP A 558 -13.74 5.00 12.18
C ASP A 558 -12.86 5.28 10.93
N GLN A 559 -12.08 6.35 10.99
CA GLN A 559 -11.26 6.84 9.87
C GLN A 559 -10.16 5.86 9.39
N ILE A 560 -9.73 4.93 10.23
CA ILE A 560 -8.75 3.89 9.86
C ILE A 560 -9.44 2.54 9.56
N GLY A 561 -10.78 2.51 9.58
CA GLY A 561 -11.57 1.31 9.31
C GLY A 561 -11.81 0.44 10.55
N SER A 562 -11.54 0.91 11.77
CA SER A 562 -11.80 0.14 12.99
C SER A 562 -13.29 -0.01 13.21
N CYS A 563 -13.77 -1.25 13.43
CA CYS A 563 -15.18 -1.55 13.64
C CYS A 563 -15.64 -1.07 15.02
N CYS A 564 -16.28 0.09 15.11
CA CYS A 564 -16.66 0.73 16.37
C CYS A 564 -18.04 0.30 16.87
N LEU A 565 -19.02 0.15 15.99
CA LEU A 565 -20.39 -0.17 16.38
C LEU A 565 -20.97 -1.18 15.40
N GLU A 566 -21.64 -2.21 15.92
CA GLU A 566 -22.33 -3.23 15.13
C GLU A 566 -23.80 -3.29 15.51
N MET A 567 -24.66 -3.35 14.50
CA MET A 567 -26.12 -3.43 14.64
C MET A 567 -26.68 -4.62 13.89
N ASP A 568 -27.88 -5.05 14.27
CA ASP A 568 -28.67 -5.98 13.47
C ASP A 568 -29.51 -5.28 12.38
N ASP A 569 -30.30 -6.07 11.64
CA ASP A 569 -31.14 -5.57 10.54
C ASP A 569 -32.27 -4.62 10.99
N LEU A 570 -32.64 -4.65 12.27
CA LEU A 570 -33.65 -3.77 12.86
C LEU A 570 -33.04 -2.45 13.38
N GLY A 571 -31.71 -2.34 13.36
CA GLY A 571 -30.96 -1.20 13.86
C GLY A 571 -30.71 -1.22 15.36
N GLU A 572 -30.89 -2.38 16.01
CA GLU A 572 -30.55 -2.54 17.43
C GLU A 572 -29.04 -2.76 17.57
N VAL A 573 -28.43 -2.09 18.54
CA VAL A 573 -26.99 -2.19 18.79
C VAL A 573 -26.67 -3.57 19.38
N VAL A 574 -25.83 -4.32 18.67
CA VAL A 574 -25.34 -5.64 19.05
C VAL A 574 -24.08 -5.50 19.90
N SER A 575 -23.13 -4.70 19.41
CA SER A 575 -21.91 -4.39 20.15
C SER A 575 -21.36 -3.00 19.82
N GLU A 576 -20.74 -2.39 20.82
CA GLU A 576 -19.90 -1.20 20.70
C GLU A 576 -18.49 -1.53 21.18
N GLU A 577 -17.50 -0.94 20.54
CA GLU A 577 -16.09 -1.18 20.81
C GLU A 577 -15.28 0.11 20.61
N VAL A 578 -14.49 0.47 21.63
CA VAL A 578 -13.55 1.60 21.57
C VAL A 578 -12.15 1.07 21.74
N PHE A 579 -11.21 1.58 20.94
CA PHE A 579 -9.82 1.16 20.92
C PHE A 579 -8.91 2.23 21.54
N TYR A 580 -7.84 1.79 22.20
CA TYR A 580 -6.64 2.62 22.37
C TYR A 580 -6.01 2.92 21.02
N SER A 581 -5.17 3.95 20.94
CA SER A 581 -4.57 4.42 19.68
C SER A 581 -3.82 3.34 18.90
N TYR A 582 -3.25 2.34 19.58
CA TYR A 582 -2.52 1.21 18.97
C TYR A 582 -3.33 -0.10 18.86
N GLY A 583 -4.64 -0.07 19.11
CA GLY A 583 -5.57 -1.13 18.70
C GLY A 583 -5.95 -2.17 19.75
N CYS A 584 -5.46 -2.06 20.99
CA CYS A 584 -6.07 -2.80 22.10
C CYS A 584 -7.47 -2.24 22.40
N THR A 585 -8.40 -3.11 22.78
CA THR A 585 -9.78 -2.72 23.11
C THR A 585 -9.83 -2.07 24.49
N ALA A 586 -10.25 -0.81 24.54
CA ALA A 586 -10.43 -0.03 25.76
C ALA A 586 -11.83 -0.22 26.37
N TRP A 587 -12.84 -0.45 25.52
CA TRP A 587 -14.23 -0.66 25.91
C TRP A 587 -14.90 -1.67 24.97
N TRP A 588 -15.70 -2.58 25.52
CA TRP A 588 -16.49 -3.54 24.74
C TRP A 588 -17.80 -3.86 25.46
N ALA A 589 -18.93 -3.52 24.84
CA ALA A 589 -20.24 -3.65 25.45
C ALA A 589 -21.34 -3.89 24.41
N GLY A 590 -22.55 -4.21 24.86
CA GLY A 590 -23.70 -4.37 23.98
C GLY A 590 -24.87 -5.10 24.61
N SER A 591 -25.86 -5.43 23.77
CA SER A 591 -27.11 -6.06 24.19
C SER A 591 -26.97 -7.57 24.44
N ASP A 592 -26.02 -8.23 23.76
CA ASP A 592 -25.91 -9.70 23.78
C ASP A 592 -24.47 -10.15 23.51
N LYS A 593 -23.86 -10.79 24.52
CA LYS A 593 -22.47 -11.29 24.45
C LYS A 593 -22.29 -12.38 23.40
N VAL A 594 -23.30 -13.25 23.23
CA VAL A 594 -23.23 -14.36 22.27
C VAL A 594 -23.17 -13.79 20.86
N LYS A 595 -24.05 -12.84 20.53
CA LYS A 595 -24.02 -12.14 19.25
C LYS A 595 -22.73 -11.34 19.05
N ALA A 596 -22.25 -10.65 20.10
CA ALA A 596 -21.01 -9.87 20.03
C ALA A 596 -19.76 -10.73 19.79
N ASN A 597 -19.78 -12.02 20.16
CA ASN A 597 -18.68 -12.95 19.90
C ASN A 597 -18.54 -13.33 18.41
N ASP A 598 -19.57 -13.14 17.59
CA ASP A 598 -19.49 -13.31 16.13
C ASP A 598 -18.61 -12.23 15.47
N LYS A 599 -18.25 -11.17 16.21
CA LYS A 599 -17.37 -10.09 15.74
C LYS A 599 -15.90 -10.50 15.78
N THR A 600 -15.37 -10.72 14.57
CA THR A 600 -13.99 -11.17 14.34
C THR A 600 -13.12 -10.04 13.82
N ARG A 601 -13.66 -9.16 12.97
CA ARG A 601 -12.98 -7.95 12.49
C ARG A 601 -13.18 -6.79 13.46
N ARG A 602 -12.09 -6.14 13.86
CA ARG A 602 -12.07 -5.12 14.93
C ARG A 602 -11.21 -3.92 14.51
N TYR A 603 -10.03 -3.75 15.09
CA TYR A 603 -9.15 -2.62 14.81
C TYR A 603 -8.65 -2.61 13.36
N SER A 604 -8.70 -1.46 12.69
CA SER A 604 -8.32 -1.28 11.27
C SER A 604 -8.99 -2.29 10.30
N GLY A 605 -10.18 -2.78 10.65
CA GLY A 605 -10.91 -3.79 9.88
C GLY A 605 -10.24 -5.16 9.82
N LYS A 606 -9.25 -5.43 10.69
CA LYS A 606 -8.48 -6.68 10.71
C LYS A 606 -9.08 -7.70 11.66
N GLU A 607 -8.88 -8.97 11.33
CA GLU A 607 -9.33 -10.08 12.18
C GLU A 607 -8.44 -10.17 13.42
N LEU A 608 -9.07 -10.17 14.59
CA LEU A 608 -8.45 -10.49 15.87
C LEU A 608 -8.53 -12.01 16.10
N ASP A 609 -7.39 -12.67 16.14
CA ASP A 609 -7.32 -14.11 16.46
C ASP A 609 -7.44 -14.37 17.96
N ALA A 610 -7.68 -15.62 18.36
CA ALA A 610 -7.83 -15.95 19.78
C ALA A 610 -6.51 -15.88 20.55
N THR A 611 -5.38 -15.79 19.85
CA THR A 611 -4.05 -15.41 20.40
C THR A 611 -3.97 -13.94 20.83
N GLY A 612 -4.95 -13.10 20.42
CA GLY A 612 -4.90 -11.65 20.56
C GLY A 612 -4.15 -10.94 19.41
N LEU A 613 -3.55 -11.68 18.50
CA LEU A 613 -2.86 -11.11 17.34
C LEU A 613 -3.86 -10.62 16.30
N TYR A 614 -3.55 -9.48 15.67
CA TYR A 614 -4.27 -9.05 14.48
C TYR A 614 -3.58 -9.58 13.22
N TYR A 615 -4.34 -10.28 12.37
CA TYR A 615 -3.86 -10.74 11.07
C TYR A 615 -4.06 -9.65 10.00
N TYR A 616 -2.96 -9.12 9.46
CA TYR A 616 -3.01 -8.05 8.45
C TYR A 616 -2.85 -8.54 7.00
N GLY A 617 -2.47 -9.80 6.79
CA GLY A 617 -2.13 -10.35 5.47
C GLY A 617 -0.74 -10.98 5.50
N PHE A 618 0.30 -10.16 5.40
CA PHE A 618 1.69 -10.62 5.37
C PHE A 618 2.34 -10.64 6.75
N ARG A 619 1.76 -9.96 7.74
CA ARG A 619 2.28 -9.89 9.12
C ARG A 619 1.17 -10.03 10.16
N TYR A 620 1.58 -10.43 11.35
CA TYR A 620 0.77 -10.38 12.57
C TYR A 620 1.20 -9.20 13.43
N TYR A 621 0.21 -8.42 13.87
CA TYR A 621 0.42 -7.24 14.70
C TYR A 621 0.10 -7.55 16.17
N VAL A 622 0.92 -7.03 17.08
CA VAL A 622 0.76 -7.19 18.52
C VAL A 622 0.30 -5.87 19.15
N PRO A 623 -1.01 -5.67 19.36
CA PRO A 623 -1.54 -4.37 19.78
C PRO A 623 -1.09 -3.96 21.19
N TRP A 624 -0.74 -4.90 22.07
CA TRP A 624 -0.22 -4.58 23.41
C TRP A 624 1.28 -4.32 23.46
N TRP A 625 2.01 -4.48 22.35
CA TRP A 625 3.41 -4.06 22.23
C TRP A 625 3.59 -2.91 21.24
N ASN A 626 2.52 -2.51 20.56
CA ASN A 626 2.51 -1.44 19.57
C ASN A 626 3.49 -1.68 18.41
N ARG A 627 3.71 -2.95 18.01
CA ARG A 627 4.65 -3.33 16.96
C ARG A 627 4.31 -4.65 16.28
N TRP A 628 4.94 -4.86 15.12
CA TRP A 628 4.85 -6.11 14.35
C TRP A 628 5.59 -7.27 15.02
N LEU A 629 5.08 -8.49 14.79
CA LEU A 629 5.67 -9.72 15.31
C LEU A 629 6.90 -10.19 14.50
N SER A 630 6.97 -9.82 13.22
CA SER A 630 8.05 -10.12 12.28
C SER A 630 8.47 -8.83 11.54
N PRO A 631 9.70 -8.79 10.98
CA PRO A 631 10.15 -7.65 10.18
C PRO A 631 9.31 -7.52 8.91
N ASP A 632 9.24 -6.30 8.38
CA ASP A 632 8.57 -6.00 7.12
C ASP A 632 9.13 -6.82 5.94
N PRO A 633 8.32 -7.67 5.29
CA PRO A 633 8.79 -8.43 4.13
C PRO A 633 8.94 -7.55 2.87
N ALA A 634 8.37 -6.34 2.84
CA ALA A 634 8.66 -5.36 1.79
C ALA A 634 10.01 -4.64 2.02
N GLY A 635 10.66 -4.87 3.17
CA GLY A 635 11.92 -4.22 3.53
C GLY A 635 11.72 -2.77 3.92
N VAL A 636 12.57 -1.87 3.42
CA VAL A 636 12.68 -0.48 3.91
C VAL A 636 11.70 0.50 3.25
N VAL A 637 10.55 0.02 2.76
CA VAL A 637 9.55 0.86 2.07
C VAL A 637 8.99 1.94 3.00
N ASP A 638 8.69 1.58 4.25
CA ASP A 638 8.16 2.48 5.28
C ASP A 638 9.23 3.04 6.22
N GLY A 639 10.51 2.79 5.93
CA GLY A 639 11.65 3.25 6.72
C GLY A 639 12.53 2.11 7.24
N LEU A 640 13.52 2.48 8.03
CA LEU A 640 14.58 1.54 8.49
C LEU A 640 14.20 0.65 9.66
N ASN A 641 13.10 0.97 10.35
CA ASN A 641 12.61 0.17 11.45
C ASN A 641 11.55 -0.81 10.95
N LEU A 642 11.97 -2.05 10.70
CA LEU A 642 11.11 -3.07 10.09
C LEU A 642 9.99 -3.59 11.02
N TYR A 643 9.94 -3.13 12.27
CA TYR A 643 8.90 -3.49 13.25
C TYR A 643 7.94 -2.34 13.57
N CYS A 644 8.15 -1.17 12.98
CA CYS A 644 7.35 0.04 13.24
C CYS A 644 5.92 -0.12 12.71
N MET A 645 4.93 0.20 13.54
CA MET A 645 3.52 0.22 13.15
C MET A 645 3.13 1.64 12.73
N ALA A 646 2.59 1.80 11.51
CA ALA A 646 1.94 3.04 11.07
C ALA A 646 2.82 4.30 11.22
N GLY A 647 4.14 4.17 11.08
CA GLY A 647 5.09 5.27 11.30
C GLY A 647 5.00 5.89 12.70
N ASN A 648 4.57 5.13 13.70
CA ASN A 648 4.21 5.60 15.05
C ASN A 648 3.08 6.63 15.09
N SER A 649 2.22 6.68 14.07
CA SER A 649 1.05 7.56 13.99
C SER A 649 -0.22 6.75 13.62
N PRO A 650 -0.61 5.78 14.46
CA PRO A 650 -1.67 4.81 14.16
C PRO A 650 -3.09 5.41 14.08
N VAL A 651 -3.27 6.68 14.46
CA VAL A 651 -4.53 7.41 14.31
C VAL A 651 -4.68 8.01 12.91
N THR A 652 -3.55 8.36 12.28
CA THR A 652 -3.48 9.05 10.97
C THR A 652 -3.11 8.08 9.84
N PHE A 653 -2.44 6.97 10.16
CA PHE A 653 -2.04 5.96 9.19
C PHE A 653 -2.54 4.58 9.59
N PHE A 654 -2.83 3.76 8.58
CA PHE A 654 -3.19 2.37 8.74
C PHE A 654 -2.44 1.51 7.73
N ASP A 655 -2.24 0.24 8.03
CA ASP A 655 -1.62 -0.71 7.11
C ASP A 655 -2.70 -1.64 6.51
N LYS A 656 -2.77 -1.67 5.18
CA LYS A 656 -3.76 -2.50 4.46
C LYS A 656 -3.40 -3.97 4.43
N ALA A 657 -2.13 -4.33 4.45
CA ALA A 657 -1.68 -5.69 4.16
C ALA A 657 -0.61 -6.21 5.14
N GLY A 658 -0.13 -5.36 6.05
CA GLY A 658 1.08 -5.61 6.82
C GLY A 658 2.34 -5.37 5.99
N LEU A 659 2.34 -4.38 5.09
CA LEU A 659 3.47 -4.07 4.20
C LEU A 659 3.80 -2.58 4.12
N ASN A 660 2.77 -1.73 4.01
CA ASN A 660 2.94 -0.31 3.71
C ASN A 660 1.89 0.54 4.45
N ASN A 661 2.35 1.66 4.99
CA ASN A 661 1.51 2.64 5.66
C ASN A 661 0.70 3.44 4.63
N THR A 662 -0.62 3.46 4.82
CA THR A 662 -1.55 4.29 4.05
C THR A 662 -2.03 5.44 4.92
N ASN A 663 -1.94 6.67 4.41
CA ASN A 663 -2.48 7.86 5.09
C ASN A 663 -4.00 7.91 4.91
N VAL A 664 -4.75 8.13 5.98
CA VAL A 664 -6.23 8.27 5.92
C VAL A 664 -6.68 9.44 5.04
N ASN A 665 -5.84 10.48 4.91
CA ASN A 665 -6.11 11.67 4.11
C ASN A 665 -5.63 11.54 2.65
N ALA A 666 -4.95 10.44 2.28
CA ALA A 666 -4.54 10.19 0.91
C ALA A 666 -5.76 9.71 0.11
N GLY A 667 -6.66 10.62 -0.23
CA GLY A 667 -7.82 10.32 -1.03
C GLY A 667 -7.44 9.98 -2.46
N GLY A 668 -7.13 8.72 -2.78
CA GLY A 668 -7.00 8.24 -4.17
C GLY A 668 -5.99 9.00 -5.05
N LYS A 669 -5.04 9.73 -4.46
CA LYS A 669 -4.12 10.63 -5.18
C LYS A 669 -3.02 9.90 -5.98
N ASP A 670 -2.89 8.58 -5.84
CA ASP A 670 -1.64 7.89 -6.17
C ASP A 670 -1.73 6.82 -7.28
N ASN A 671 -2.52 6.98 -8.35
CA ASN A 671 -2.46 5.97 -9.42
C ASN A 671 -2.46 6.43 -10.88
N TYR A 672 -2.63 7.72 -11.21
CA TYR A 672 -2.58 8.24 -12.59
C TYR A 672 -3.27 7.35 -13.65
N ALA A 673 -4.28 6.55 -13.28
CA ALA A 673 -4.75 5.46 -14.13
C ALA A 673 -5.44 6.00 -15.40
N GLU A 674 -6.11 7.16 -15.31
CA GLU A 674 -6.67 7.87 -16.46
C GLU A 674 -5.59 8.48 -17.36
N LEU A 675 -4.48 8.95 -16.78
CA LEU A 675 -3.31 9.38 -17.57
C LEU A 675 -2.74 8.19 -18.33
N VAL A 676 -2.59 7.04 -17.66
CA VAL A 676 -2.06 5.81 -18.24
C VAL A 676 -2.96 5.28 -19.33
N SER A 677 -4.29 5.30 -19.16
CA SER A 677 -5.23 4.87 -20.19
C SER A 677 -5.27 5.80 -21.40
N THR A 678 -4.92 7.08 -21.21
CA THR A 678 -4.89 8.09 -22.27
C THR A 678 -3.57 8.09 -23.06
N PHE A 679 -2.49 7.61 -22.44
CA PHE A 679 -1.13 7.65 -22.99
C PHE A 679 -0.93 6.60 -24.10
N GLU A 680 -0.44 7.05 -25.26
CA GLU A 680 -0.09 6.19 -26.38
C GLU A 680 1.40 6.25 -26.71
N GLN A 681 1.92 5.21 -27.38
CA GLN A 681 3.31 5.21 -27.80
C GLN A 681 3.58 6.38 -28.77
N GLY A 682 4.56 7.21 -28.40
CA GLY A 682 4.93 8.41 -29.16
C GLY A 682 4.42 9.73 -28.55
N ASP A 683 3.63 9.67 -27.48
CA ASP A 683 3.25 10.83 -26.66
C ASP A 683 4.41 11.31 -25.78
N ILE A 684 4.23 12.44 -25.08
CA ILE A 684 5.22 12.97 -24.12
C ILE A 684 4.53 13.37 -22.82
N LEU A 685 5.15 12.96 -21.70
CA LEU A 685 4.76 13.36 -20.35
C LEU A 685 5.57 14.58 -19.85
N PHE A 686 4.85 15.55 -19.29
CA PHE A 686 5.36 16.74 -18.61
C PHE A 686 4.84 16.78 -17.16
N GLY A 687 5.55 17.49 -16.29
CA GLY A 687 5.15 17.69 -14.90
C GLY A 687 6.31 18.10 -14.01
N LEU A 688 6.01 18.42 -12.76
CA LEU A 688 7.02 18.49 -11.70
C LEU A 688 7.65 17.12 -11.49
N ARG A 689 8.84 17.08 -10.86
CA ARG A 689 9.62 15.86 -10.70
C ARG A 689 8.81 14.73 -10.05
N ASP A 690 8.28 14.97 -8.84
CA ASP A 690 7.63 13.89 -8.08
C ASP A 690 6.32 13.40 -8.73
N PRO A 691 5.39 14.28 -9.18
CA PRO A 691 4.22 13.89 -9.97
C PRO A 691 4.55 13.11 -11.24
N ARG A 692 5.56 13.58 -12.00
CA ARG A 692 5.98 12.94 -13.25
C ARG A 692 6.62 11.58 -12.98
N ASP A 693 7.45 11.46 -11.94
CA ASP A 693 8.10 10.20 -11.58
C ASP A 693 7.07 9.16 -11.12
N LEU A 694 5.98 9.59 -10.46
CA LEU A 694 4.85 8.73 -10.12
C LEU A 694 4.08 8.29 -11.37
N ALA A 695 3.72 9.22 -12.26
CA ALA A 695 3.06 8.90 -13.53
C ALA A 695 3.90 7.95 -14.42
N LEU A 696 5.23 8.13 -14.45
CA LEU A 696 6.14 7.23 -15.16
C LEU A 696 6.14 5.81 -14.58
N LYS A 697 6.07 5.64 -13.25
CA LYS A 697 5.95 4.32 -12.62
C LYS A 697 4.66 3.62 -13.02
N GLU A 698 3.56 4.34 -13.10
CA GLU A 698 2.27 3.77 -13.52
C GLU A 698 2.27 3.41 -15.02
N LEU A 699 2.88 4.25 -15.86
CA LEU A 699 3.13 3.94 -17.28
C LEU A 699 4.01 2.70 -17.46
N GLU A 700 5.05 2.54 -16.63
CA GLU A 700 5.91 1.36 -16.64
C GLU A 700 5.14 0.08 -16.29
N LYS A 701 4.25 0.14 -15.28
CA LYS A 701 3.35 -0.98 -14.94
C LYS A 701 2.41 -1.35 -16.09
N ALA A 702 2.00 -0.38 -16.90
CA ALA A 702 1.19 -0.59 -18.10
C ALA A 702 2.00 -1.00 -19.34
N GLY A 703 3.31 -1.18 -19.22
CA GLY A 703 4.18 -1.68 -20.29
C GLY A 703 4.95 -0.60 -21.07
N PHE A 704 4.74 0.69 -20.78
CA PHE A 704 5.51 1.79 -21.38
C PHE A 704 6.84 1.98 -20.65
N LYS A 705 7.84 1.18 -21.02
CA LYS A 705 9.16 1.20 -20.38
C LYS A 705 9.96 2.44 -20.78
N GLU A 706 10.64 3.08 -19.84
CA GLU A 706 11.55 4.21 -20.13
C GLU A 706 12.79 3.79 -20.94
N PHE A 707 13.22 2.53 -20.80
CA PHE A 707 14.36 1.97 -21.55
C PHE A 707 14.05 0.59 -22.11
N SER A 708 14.48 0.34 -23.35
CA SER A 708 14.45 -0.98 -23.98
C SER A 708 15.86 -1.53 -24.16
N ARG A 709 16.01 -2.85 -24.06
CA ARG A 709 17.23 -3.56 -24.44
C ARG A 709 17.04 -4.15 -25.83
N LEU A 710 17.86 -3.70 -26.77
CA LEU A 710 17.81 -4.18 -28.17
C LEU A 710 19.06 -5.00 -28.49
N PRO A 711 18.92 -6.10 -29.26
CA PRO A 711 20.06 -6.89 -29.69
C PRO A 711 20.89 -6.11 -30.71
N LEU A 712 22.20 -6.13 -30.56
CA LEU A 712 23.15 -5.42 -31.39
C LEU A 712 23.85 -6.43 -32.29
N TRP A 713 23.39 -6.52 -33.54
CA TRP A 713 24.02 -7.36 -34.55
C TRP A 713 25.21 -6.61 -35.15
N LYS A 714 26.44 -7.05 -34.80
CA LYS A 714 27.66 -6.64 -35.49
C LYS A 714 28.21 -7.85 -36.24
N GLU A 715 28.40 -7.69 -37.55
CA GLU A 715 29.08 -8.70 -38.36
C GLU A 715 30.47 -9.02 -37.76
N GLY A 716 30.76 -10.30 -37.55
CA GLY A 716 32.07 -10.78 -37.07
C GLY A 716 32.22 -11.02 -35.56
N ILE A 717 31.16 -10.91 -34.74
CA ILE A 717 31.22 -11.24 -33.30
C ILE A 717 30.28 -12.43 -32.97
N PRO A 718 30.75 -13.55 -32.39
CA PRO A 718 29.95 -14.78 -32.22
C PRO A 718 28.88 -14.76 -31.10
N TRP A 719 28.64 -13.65 -30.42
CA TRP A 719 27.73 -13.57 -29.26
C TRP A 719 26.83 -12.32 -29.30
N LEU A 720 25.58 -12.46 -28.83
CA LEU A 720 24.57 -11.39 -28.81
C LEU A 720 24.94 -10.30 -27.80
N LEU A 721 25.25 -9.10 -28.30
CA LEU A 721 25.39 -7.89 -27.50
C LEU A 721 24.01 -7.23 -27.31
N TRP A 722 23.75 -6.63 -26.14
CA TRP A 722 22.52 -5.88 -25.88
C TRP A 722 22.85 -4.41 -25.65
N GLN A 723 22.15 -3.51 -26.35
CA GLN A 723 22.27 -2.07 -26.13
C GLN A 723 21.03 -1.55 -25.40
N LYS A 724 21.25 -0.82 -24.29
CA LYS A 724 20.20 -0.07 -23.60
C LYS A 724 19.91 1.20 -24.39
N LYS A 725 18.70 1.33 -24.92
CA LYS A 725 18.22 2.54 -25.60
C LYS A 725 17.01 3.13 -24.86
N ARG A 726 16.84 4.44 -24.91
CA ARG A 726 15.73 5.17 -24.30
C ARG A 726 14.49 5.10 -25.20
N ASN A 727 13.32 4.89 -24.59
CA ASN A 727 12.06 5.21 -25.22
C ASN A 727 11.74 6.68 -24.90
N VAL A 728 11.34 7.45 -25.90
CA VAL A 728 11.05 8.88 -25.71
C VAL A 728 9.68 9.03 -25.04
N LEU A 729 9.67 9.07 -23.70
CA LEU A 729 8.47 9.23 -22.88
C LEU A 729 8.38 10.62 -22.24
N LYS A 730 9.52 11.28 -21.99
CA LYS A 730 9.59 12.67 -21.49
C LYS A 730 10.34 13.56 -22.48
N GLN A 731 10.08 14.86 -22.44
CA GLN A 731 10.68 15.83 -23.37
C GLN A 731 12.20 15.85 -23.29
N ASN A 732 12.78 15.69 -22.10
CA ASN A 732 14.23 15.66 -21.95
C ASN A 732 14.87 14.48 -22.69
N ASP A 733 14.19 13.35 -22.86
CA ASP A 733 14.77 12.24 -23.64
C ASP A 733 14.95 12.62 -25.12
N LEU A 734 13.98 13.35 -25.67
CA LEU A 734 14.05 13.81 -27.06
C LEU A 734 15.09 14.92 -27.23
N THR A 735 15.12 15.89 -26.29
CA THR A 735 16.05 17.01 -26.41
C THR A 735 17.48 16.59 -26.11
N ASP A 736 17.71 15.82 -25.05
CA ASP A 736 19.06 15.40 -24.65
C ASP A 736 19.65 14.43 -25.69
N ALA A 737 18.83 13.61 -26.35
CA ALA A 737 19.31 12.79 -27.46
C ALA A 737 19.77 13.62 -28.66
N ALA A 738 19.12 14.74 -28.94
CA ALA A 738 19.52 15.66 -30.01
C ALA A 738 20.69 16.59 -29.61
N PHE A 739 20.94 16.80 -28.31
CA PHE A 739 21.93 17.73 -27.77
C PHE A 739 22.80 17.12 -26.65
N GLY A 740 24.12 17.08 -26.81
CA GLY A 740 25.04 16.57 -25.79
C GLY A 740 24.97 17.34 -24.44
N PRO A 741 24.90 16.65 -23.28
CA PRO A 741 24.71 17.28 -21.97
C PRO A 741 25.97 17.92 -21.36
N THR A 742 27.15 17.86 -22.00
CA THR A 742 28.42 18.27 -21.39
C THR A 742 29.39 18.98 -22.36
N VAL A 743 29.82 20.18 -21.95
CA VAL A 743 30.99 20.99 -22.34
C VAL A 743 30.94 21.85 -23.63
N THR A 744 30.11 21.54 -24.63
CA THR A 744 29.85 22.50 -25.74
C THR A 744 28.36 22.64 -26.01
N ALA A 745 27.68 23.44 -25.19
CA ALA A 745 26.31 23.86 -25.46
C ALA A 745 26.26 24.54 -26.85
N GLY A 746 25.73 23.85 -27.87
CA GLY A 746 25.58 24.40 -29.22
C GLY A 746 25.78 23.43 -30.39
N VAL A 747 26.25 22.19 -30.17
CA VAL A 747 26.46 21.20 -31.24
C VAL A 747 25.38 20.12 -31.20
N TYR A 748 24.74 19.85 -32.34
CA TYR A 748 23.82 18.73 -32.49
C TYR A 748 24.58 17.40 -32.42
N ASN A 749 24.02 16.44 -31.69
CA ASN A 749 24.52 15.07 -31.76
C ASN A 749 24.45 14.55 -33.21
N SER A 750 25.42 13.73 -33.61
CA SER A 750 25.40 13.10 -34.93
C SER A 750 24.20 12.16 -35.05
N ASN A 751 23.75 11.86 -36.28
CA ASN A 751 22.60 10.98 -36.46
C ASN A 751 22.91 9.57 -35.93
N GLU A 752 24.17 9.16 -35.95
CA GLU A 752 24.68 7.92 -35.37
C GLU A 752 24.59 7.93 -33.84
N GLN A 753 24.89 9.06 -33.19
CA GLN A 753 24.73 9.22 -31.74
C GLN A 753 23.26 9.15 -31.34
N ILE A 754 22.38 9.85 -32.06
CA ILE A 754 20.92 9.77 -31.82
C ILE A 754 20.43 8.33 -31.98
N LYS A 755 20.86 7.63 -33.04
CA LYS A 755 20.55 6.21 -33.29
C LYS A 755 21.08 5.28 -32.21
N ALA A 756 22.19 5.63 -31.55
CA ALA A 756 22.73 4.85 -30.45
C ALA A 756 21.93 5.03 -29.15
N GLU A 757 21.33 6.21 -28.93
CA GLU A 757 20.64 6.54 -27.69
C GLU A 757 19.15 6.19 -27.67
N LEU A 758 18.44 6.38 -28.79
CA LEU A 758 16.99 6.23 -28.85
C LEU A 758 16.54 4.93 -29.55
N VAL A 759 15.43 4.37 -29.06
CA VAL A 759 14.69 3.30 -29.75
C VAL A 759 14.04 3.87 -31.02
N ASP A 760 13.34 5.00 -30.87
CA ASP A 760 12.77 5.77 -31.98
C ASP A 760 13.76 6.86 -32.42
N ALA A 761 14.82 6.41 -33.11
CA ALA A 761 15.89 7.29 -33.55
C ALA A 761 15.44 8.27 -34.65
N GLU A 762 14.45 7.88 -35.46
CA GLU A 762 13.89 8.71 -36.53
C GLU A 762 13.25 9.96 -35.94
N ARG A 763 12.48 9.83 -34.85
CA ARG A 763 11.92 10.98 -34.12
C ARG A 763 12.99 11.93 -33.60
N GLY A 764 14.11 11.42 -33.10
CA GLY A 764 15.23 12.24 -32.64
C GLY A 764 15.91 13.00 -33.77
N VAL A 765 16.12 12.36 -34.93
CA VAL A 765 16.70 13.00 -36.12
C VAL A 765 15.75 14.06 -36.68
N ALA A 766 14.45 13.75 -36.79
CA ALA A 766 13.43 14.71 -37.24
C ALA A 766 13.34 15.92 -36.31
N TYR A 767 13.41 15.71 -34.99
CA TYR A 767 13.44 16.82 -34.02
C TYR A 767 14.69 17.70 -34.21
N LYS A 768 15.85 17.08 -34.43
CA LYS A 768 17.09 17.81 -34.74
C LYS A 768 16.93 18.67 -35.99
N GLU A 769 16.40 18.13 -37.08
CA GLU A 769 16.15 18.87 -38.33
C GLU A 769 15.14 20.02 -38.15
N PHE A 770 14.05 19.76 -37.43
CA PHE A 770 13.07 20.78 -37.07
C PHE A 770 13.72 21.95 -36.29
N ALA A 771 14.52 21.62 -35.28
CA ALA A 771 15.22 22.62 -34.48
C ALA A 771 16.24 23.41 -35.34
N MET A 772 16.95 22.74 -36.26
CA MET A 772 17.93 23.36 -37.16
C MET A 772 17.32 24.32 -38.17
N THR A 773 16.08 24.09 -38.58
CA THR A 773 15.41 24.88 -39.62
C THR A 773 14.54 25.99 -39.04
N ASN A 774 14.09 25.86 -37.79
CA ASN A 774 13.21 26.83 -37.15
C ASN A 774 13.96 27.94 -36.42
N ARG A 775 14.19 29.07 -37.14
CA ARG A 775 14.87 30.29 -36.62
C ARG A 775 14.27 30.87 -35.33
N TYR A 776 13.02 30.56 -34.97
CA TYR A 776 12.39 31.05 -33.74
C TYR A 776 13.08 30.54 -32.46
N PHE A 777 13.68 29.35 -32.51
CA PHE A 777 14.34 28.71 -31.37
C PHE A 777 15.87 28.89 -31.37
N GLN A 778 16.42 29.61 -32.36
CA GLN A 778 17.86 29.87 -32.52
C GLN A 778 18.25 31.23 -31.96
N LYS A 779 19.47 31.37 -31.43
CA LYS A 779 20.04 32.65 -30.99
C LYS A 779 21.36 32.90 -31.72
N ASP A 780 21.36 33.83 -32.67
CA ASP A 780 22.56 34.27 -33.39
C ASP A 780 23.43 35.21 -32.53
N GLU A 781 23.86 34.79 -31.33
CA GLU A 781 24.79 35.55 -30.50
C GLU A 781 25.97 34.68 -30.07
N LYS A 782 27.19 35.17 -30.34
CA LYS A 782 28.44 34.63 -29.78
C LYS A 782 28.34 34.67 -28.25
N GLY A 783 28.44 33.52 -27.59
CA GLY A 783 28.43 33.43 -26.14
C GLY A 783 29.80 33.80 -25.55
N VAL A 784 29.90 34.91 -24.83
CA VAL A 784 31.00 35.19 -23.91
C VAL A 784 30.64 34.54 -22.57
N GLY A 785 31.08 33.30 -22.36
CA GLY A 785 31.10 32.66 -21.05
C GLY A 785 32.50 32.81 -20.45
N ASN A 786 32.59 33.04 -19.13
CA ASN A 786 33.79 33.45 -18.38
C ASN A 786 35.06 32.57 -18.47
N PHE A 787 35.15 31.59 -19.37
CA PHE A 787 36.38 30.80 -19.54
C PHE A 787 36.79 30.47 -20.99
N PHE A 788 35.96 30.65 -22.04
CA PHE A 788 36.36 30.48 -23.45
C PHE A 788 35.47 31.29 -24.42
N GLU A 789 36.04 31.86 -25.48
CA GLU A 789 35.28 32.34 -26.65
C GLU A 789 34.77 31.11 -27.43
N ILE A 790 33.48 30.79 -27.32
CA ILE A 790 32.86 29.70 -28.05
C ILE A 790 32.18 30.28 -29.30
N ASN A 791 32.73 29.96 -30.47
CA ASN A 791 32.28 30.46 -31.77
C ASN A 791 31.15 29.57 -32.35
N VAL A 792 30.12 29.30 -31.54
CA VAL A 792 29.00 28.40 -31.90
C VAL A 792 27.67 29.11 -31.60
N PRO A 793 26.66 29.02 -32.48
CA PRO A 793 25.33 29.58 -32.22
C PRO A 793 24.74 29.06 -30.90
N MET A 794 24.26 29.97 -30.05
CA MET A 794 23.54 29.60 -28.83
C MET A 794 22.04 29.43 -29.12
N TRP A 795 21.29 28.72 -28.28
CA TRP A 795 19.86 28.43 -28.54
C TRP A 795 18.99 28.97 -27.42
N ARG A 796 17.79 29.44 -27.76
CA ARG A 796 16.82 29.96 -26.79
C ARG A 796 15.64 28.99 -26.71
N ARG A 797 15.33 28.50 -25.50
CA ARG A 797 14.07 27.78 -25.19
C ARG A 797 13.95 26.37 -25.80
N SER A 798 14.94 25.51 -25.61
CA SER A 798 14.95 24.10 -26.09
C SER A 798 13.68 23.32 -25.74
N SER A 799 13.17 23.45 -24.52
CA SER A 799 11.98 22.71 -24.10
C SER A 799 10.67 23.15 -24.79
N LYS A 800 10.60 24.42 -25.23
CA LYS A 800 9.46 24.95 -26.03
C LYS A 800 9.52 24.48 -27.48
N ALA A 801 10.72 24.26 -28.01
CA ALA A 801 10.89 23.67 -29.34
C ALA A 801 10.39 22.21 -29.35
N GLY A 802 10.68 21.45 -28.28
CA GLY A 802 10.14 20.10 -28.09
C GLY A 802 8.61 20.06 -28.07
N LEU A 803 7.97 20.98 -27.33
CA LEU A 803 6.50 21.13 -27.36
C LEU A 803 5.98 21.48 -28.75
N GLU A 804 6.63 22.41 -29.45
CA GLU A 804 6.18 22.83 -30.78
C GLU A 804 6.24 21.66 -31.77
N PHE A 805 7.37 20.93 -31.77
CA PHE A 805 7.56 19.75 -32.61
C PHE A 805 6.52 18.66 -32.31
N GLN A 806 6.25 18.39 -31.04
CA GLN A 806 5.31 17.35 -30.65
C GLN A 806 3.86 17.71 -31.00
N ILE A 807 3.42 18.93 -30.69
CA ILE A 807 2.03 19.36 -30.82
C ILE A 807 1.68 19.70 -32.27
N PHE A 808 2.56 20.44 -32.98
CA PHE A 808 2.24 21.02 -34.29
C PHE A 808 2.87 20.29 -35.46
N GLU A 809 4.08 19.73 -35.32
CA GLU A 809 4.75 19.03 -36.42
C GLU A 809 4.32 17.56 -36.47
N ARG A 810 4.21 16.91 -35.30
CA ARG A 810 3.84 15.49 -35.20
C ARG A 810 2.36 15.23 -34.95
N ASP A 811 1.60 16.25 -34.58
CA ASP A 811 0.18 16.13 -34.20
C ASP A 811 -0.04 15.01 -33.15
N LYS A 812 0.77 15.02 -32.09
CA LYS A 812 0.77 14.01 -31.03
C LYS A 812 0.57 14.61 -29.65
N LYS A 813 0.04 13.80 -28.72
CA LYS A 813 -0.36 14.30 -27.41
C LYS A 813 0.84 14.68 -26.56
N VAL A 814 0.58 15.66 -25.70
CA VAL A 814 1.42 16.08 -24.58
C VAL A 814 0.56 16.04 -23.33
N LEU A 815 0.90 15.16 -22.41
CA LEU A 815 0.18 14.98 -21.15
C LEU A 815 0.95 15.71 -20.05
N PHE A 816 0.26 16.55 -19.27
CA PHE A 816 0.83 17.29 -18.15
C PHE A 816 0.29 16.73 -16.83
N ALA A 817 1.15 16.12 -16.01
CA ALA A 817 0.88 15.87 -14.59
C ALA A 817 1.07 17.19 -13.81
N ILE A 818 -0.04 17.80 -13.39
CA ILE A 818 -0.07 19.16 -12.81
C ILE A 818 -0.29 19.19 -11.29
N ASP A 819 -0.14 18.06 -10.62
CA ASP A 819 -0.13 17.97 -9.15
C ASP A 819 0.93 18.93 -8.56
N GLY A 820 0.54 19.74 -7.59
CA GLY A 820 1.35 20.82 -7.00
C GLY A 820 1.58 22.05 -7.89
N LEU A 821 1.28 22.00 -9.21
CA LEU A 821 1.32 23.17 -10.09
C LEU A 821 0.06 24.03 -9.96
N ILE A 822 -1.09 23.42 -9.62
CA ILE A 822 -2.33 24.15 -9.35
C ILE A 822 -2.18 25.04 -8.12
N ASP A 823 -1.55 24.53 -7.05
CA ASP A 823 -1.36 25.25 -5.78
C ASP A 823 -0.37 26.42 -5.91
N THR A 824 0.49 26.40 -6.95
CA THR A 824 1.51 27.41 -7.20
C THR A 824 1.19 28.29 -8.43
N LEU A 825 -0.06 28.25 -8.91
CA LEU A 825 -0.45 28.88 -10.17
C LEU A 825 -0.25 30.41 -10.17
N ASP A 826 -0.45 31.09 -9.05
CA ASP A 826 -0.18 32.53 -8.93
C ASP A 826 1.31 32.86 -9.13
N ASP A 827 2.21 32.01 -8.63
CA ASP A 827 3.65 32.17 -8.84
C ASP A 827 4.02 31.89 -10.30
N ILE A 828 3.40 30.87 -10.92
CA ILE A 828 3.54 30.56 -12.35
C ILE A 828 3.09 31.76 -13.19
N VAL A 829 1.93 32.34 -12.93
CA VAL A 829 1.43 33.47 -13.71
C VAL A 829 2.29 34.72 -13.53
N SER A 830 2.67 35.03 -12.28
CA SER A 830 3.44 36.23 -11.93
C SER A 830 4.95 36.10 -12.16
N LYS A 831 5.44 34.91 -12.53
CA LYS A 831 6.87 34.59 -12.72
C LYS A 831 7.72 34.86 -11.48
N LYS A 832 7.16 34.66 -10.29
CA LYS A 832 7.89 34.80 -9.02
C LYS A 832 9.02 33.76 -8.93
N PRO A 833 10.15 34.09 -8.25
CA PRO A 833 11.23 33.15 -8.00
C PRO A 833 10.73 31.86 -7.32
N GLY A 834 11.28 30.70 -7.71
CA GLY A 834 10.83 29.39 -7.23
C GLY A 834 9.96 28.68 -8.27
N ALA A 835 8.75 28.27 -7.89
CA ALA A 835 7.81 27.55 -8.77
C ALA A 835 7.53 28.30 -10.08
N GLY A 836 7.41 29.64 -10.01
CA GLY A 836 7.15 30.51 -11.16
C GLY A 836 8.26 30.59 -12.20
N THR A 837 9.50 30.31 -11.81
CA THR A 837 10.68 30.31 -12.69
C THR A 837 11.07 28.94 -13.23
N SER A 838 10.36 27.87 -12.84
CA SER A 838 10.64 26.51 -13.32
C SER A 838 10.46 26.36 -14.84
N VAL A 839 11.11 25.33 -15.40
CA VAL A 839 10.99 24.98 -16.83
C VAL A 839 9.52 24.66 -17.18
N THR A 840 8.87 23.82 -16.36
CA THR A 840 7.46 23.42 -16.50
C THR A 840 6.50 24.62 -16.40
N ALA A 841 6.75 25.58 -15.50
CA ALA A 841 5.97 26.83 -15.46
C ALA A 841 6.13 27.66 -16.75
N SER A 842 7.31 27.64 -17.36
CA SER A 842 7.60 28.32 -18.64
C SER A 842 6.88 27.69 -19.82
N GLU A 843 6.67 26.38 -19.77
CA GLU A 843 5.96 25.55 -20.76
C GLU A 843 4.46 25.73 -20.65
N ILE A 844 3.90 25.67 -19.44
CA ILE A 844 2.47 25.92 -19.21
C ILE A 844 2.07 27.31 -19.68
N ARG A 845 2.88 28.35 -19.39
CA ARG A 845 2.69 29.71 -19.95
C ARG A 845 2.84 29.77 -21.48
N TYR A 846 3.61 28.86 -22.07
CA TYR A 846 3.76 28.78 -23.53
C TYR A 846 2.53 28.18 -24.19
N VAL A 847 2.00 27.10 -23.61
CA VAL A 847 0.73 26.46 -24.02
C VAL A 847 -0.43 27.44 -23.84
N TYR A 848 -0.52 28.14 -22.70
CA TYR A 848 -1.59 29.12 -22.44
C TYR A 848 -1.71 30.17 -23.56
N ARG A 849 -0.59 30.67 -24.10
CA ARG A 849 -0.60 31.65 -25.19
C ARG A 849 -1.19 31.12 -26.50
N ARG A 850 -1.37 29.81 -26.62
CA ARG A 850 -1.88 29.11 -27.80
C ARG A 850 -3.10 28.24 -27.47
N LYS A 851 -3.71 28.41 -26.30
CA LYS A 851 -4.85 27.62 -25.84
C LYS A 851 -6.04 27.62 -26.82
N ASP A 852 -6.11 28.62 -27.69
CA ASP A 852 -7.21 28.79 -28.64
C ASP A 852 -6.92 28.14 -30.02
N THR A 853 -5.74 27.54 -30.25
CA THR A 853 -5.48 26.81 -31.50
C THR A 853 -6.02 25.37 -31.45
N PRO A 854 -6.51 24.81 -32.58
CA PRO A 854 -7.08 23.45 -32.60
C PRO A 854 -6.10 22.37 -32.14
N GLU A 855 -4.83 22.49 -32.49
CA GLU A 855 -3.79 21.51 -32.17
C GLU A 855 -3.53 21.46 -30.66
N VAL A 856 -3.49 22.62 -29.99
CA VAL A 856 -3.32 22.68 -28.54
C VAL A 856 -4.55 22.15 -27.81
N LYS A 857 -5.75 22.40 -28.33
CA LYS A 857 -7.00 21.86 -27.77
C LYS A 857 -7.09 20.34 -27.88
N ASN A 858 -6.62 19.79 -29.00
CA ASN A 858 -6.69 18.35 -29.25
C ASN A 858 -5.57 17.59 -28.55
N ASN A 859 -4.35 18.14 -28.56
CA ASN A 859 -3.14 17.38 -28.20
C ASN A 859 -2.63 17.67 -26.79
N VAL A 860 -3.05 18.75 -26.12
CA VAL A 860 -2.59 19.02 -24.74
C VAL A 860 -3.64 18.57 -23.73
N LYS A 861 -3.24 17.64 -22.86
CA LYS A 861 -4.07 17.10 -21.77
C LYS A 861 -3.44 17.40 -20.41
N PHE A 862 -4.26 17.72 -19.42
CA PHE A 862 -3.82 17.99 -18.06
C PHE A 862 -4.39 16.96 -17.11
N PHE A 863 -3.61 16.53 -16.13
CA PHE A 863 -4.00 15.50 -15.17
C PHE A 863 -3.62 15.92 -13.76
N VAL A 864 -4.54 15.71 -12.81
CA VAL A 864 -4.30 15.77 -11.37
C VAL A 864 -4.61 14.40 -10.82
N ALA A 865 -3.61 13.71 -10.29
CA ALA A 865 -3.73 12.33 -9.87
C ALA A 865 -4.45 11.47 -10.94
N ASN A 866 -5.59 10.87 -10.60
CA ASN A 866 -6.36 10.01 -11.49
C ASN A 866 -7.48 10.72 -12.28
N ARG A 867 -7.40 12.05 -12.46
CA ARG A 867 -8.42 12.83 -13.18
C ARG A 867 -7.82 13.66 -14.31
N GLU A 868 -8.36 13.54 -15.54
CA GLU A 868 -8.14 14.51 -16.60
C GLU A 868 -8.84 15.84 -16.22
N VAL A 869 -8.08 16.92 -16.21
CA VAL A 869 -8.60 18.28 -16.06
C VAL A 869 -8.78 18.88 -17.45
N PRO A 870 -10.03 19.16 -17.88
CA PRO A 870 -10.29 19.81 -19.15
C PRO A 870 -9.47 21.10 -19.28
N GLN A 871 -8.89 21.33 -20.45
CA GLN A 871 -8.03 22.50 -20.70
C GLN A 871 -8.74 23.83 -20.39
N ASP A 872 -10.03 23.93 -20.73
CA ASP A 872 -10.83 25.11 -20.42
C ASP A 872 -11.04 25.28 -18.91
N GLU A 873 -11.13 24.21 -18.12
CA GLU A 873 -11.19 24.29 -16.65
C GLU A 873 -9.86 24.83 -16.10
N PHE A 874 -8.74 24.24 -16.51
CA PHE A 874 -7.41 24.65 -16.03
C PHE A 874 -7.05 26.09 -16.40
N PHE A 875 -7.33 26.51 -17.64
CA PHE A 875 -6.99 27.86 -18.11
C PHE A 875 -8.01 28.95 -17.72
N ASN A 876 -9.18 28.58 -17.18
CA ASN A 876 -10.14 29.54 -16.61
C ASN A 876 -9.94 29.79 -15.11
N LEU A 877 -8.99 29.11 -14.45
CA LEU A 877 -8.67 29.35 -13.04
C LEU A 877 -8.34 30.84 -12.80
N PRO A 878 -8.78 31.44 -11.67
CA PRO A 878 -8.69 32.89 -11.43
C PRO A 878 -7.29 33.49 -11.62
N ALA A 879 -6.24 32.77 -11.23
CA ALA A 879 -4.85 33.20 -11.34
C ALA A 879 -4.48 33.57 -12.80
N TRP A 880 -4.99 32.85 -13.81
CA TRP A 880 -4.69 33.14 -15.21
C TRP A 880 -5.18 34.51 -15.68
N LYS A 881 -6.18 35.11 -15.03
CA LYS A 881 -6.64 36.48 -15.32
C LYS A 881 -5.54 37.52 -15.07
N ASN A 882 -4.58 37.20 -14.19
CA ASN A 882 -3.43 38.04 -13.90
C ASN A 882 -2.30 37.86 -14.92
N TYR A 883 -2.35 36.83 -15.77
CA TYR A 883 -1.34 36.60 -16.80
C TYR A 883 -1.68 37.40 -18.05
N ARG A 884 -0.94 38.49 -18.29
CA ARG A 884 -1.07 39.31 -19.50
C ARG A 884 0.09 39.02 -20.46
N PRO A 885 0.01 37.97 -21.31
CA PRO A 885 1.05 37.70 -22.28
C PRO A 885 1.10 38.82 -23.33
N HIS A 886 2.30 39.22 -23.75
CA HIS A 886 2.46 40.21 -24.83
C HIS A 886 1.86 39.77 -26.17
N GLN A 887 1.67 38.47 -26.39
CA GLN A 887 1.10 37.87 -27.60
C GLN A 887 0.31 36.61 -27.24
N THR A 888 -0.90 36.48 -27.79
CA THR A 888 -1.68 35.23 -27.87
C THR A 888 -1.87 34.87 -29.34
N PHE A 889 -1.99 33.58 -29.64
CA PHE A 889 -2.08 33.08 -31.02
C PHE A 889 -3.40 32.32 -31.19
N SER A 890 -4.19 32.73 -32.18
CA SER A 890 -5.46 32.09 -32.55
C SER A 890 -5.38 31.34 -33.90
N LYS A 891 -4.23 31.41 -34.59
CA LYS A 891 -3.91 30.68 -35.82
C LYS A 891 -2.42 30.28 -35.80
N ILE A 892 -2.05 29.14 -36.41
CA ILE A 892 -0.66 28.70 -36.52
C ILE A 892 0.11 29.68 -37.41
N VAL A 893 0.77 30.66 -36.80
CA VAL A 893 1.85 31.40 -37.47
C VAL A 893 2.98 31.56 -36.48
N VAL A 894 3.91 30.60 -36.46
CA VAL A 894 5.26 30.89 -35.99
C VAL A 894 5.80 31.97 -36.93
N PRO A 895 6.20 33.16 -36.45
CA PRO A 895 6.81 34.15 -37.34
C PRO A 895 8.15 33.59 -37.81
N ARG A 896 8.20 33.04 -39.02
CA ARG A 896 9.46 32.88 -39.75
C ARG A 896 9.96 34.31 -39.96
N ARG A 897 11.06 34.70 -39.31
CA ARG A 897 11.73 35.97 -39.63
C ARG A 897 12.06 35.96 -41.12
N SER A 898 11.27 36.65 -41.93
CA SER A 898 11.60 36.90 -43.33
C SER A 898 12.77 37.88 -43.37
N GLN A 899 13.72 37.64 -44.28
CA GLN A 899 14.75 38.62 -44.61
C GLN A 899 14.07 39.88 -45.13
N ALA A 900 14.08 40.95 -44.34
CA ALA A 900 14.06 42.28 -44.94
C ALA A 900 15.48 42.55 -45.46
N SER A 901 15.62 42.58 -46.78
CA SER A 901 16.80 43.10 -47.47
C SER A 901 17.21 44.45 -46.90
N ARG A 902 18.47 44.58 -46.49
CA ARG A 902 19.15 45.87 -46.45
C ARG A 902 20.34 45.78 -47.40
N HIS A 903 20.26 46.62 -48.43
CA HIS A 903 21.39 47.14 -49.19
C HIS A 903 22.42 47.77 -48.27
#